data_AF-A0A8J6R382-F1
#
_entry.id   AF-A0A8J6R382-F1
#
_cell.length_a   1.000
_cell.length_b   1.000
_cell.length_c   1.000
_cell.angle_alpha   90.00
_cell.angle_beta   90.00
_cell.angle_gamma   90.00
#
_symmetry.space_group_name_H-M   'P 1'
#
loop_
_entity.id
_entity.type
_entity.pdbx_description
1 polymer ?
#
loop_
_entity_poly.entity_id
_entity_poly.type
_entity_poly.pdbx_seq_one_letter_code
_entity_poly.pdbx_strand_id
1 'polypeptide(L)'
;MAKALNLFDARQDYWKYLQANYSIEVTQRSWNEFNTSLLRYVLPQLGFQREDLTRKITAAETEAALAFLKNQPIAVLLKFRVSLQQGFEILQASKASRATYYARTEQFLDWAEKQVWYPDARREKIRDQCCPPIVTGRGDCSNLKLTDQGKRKPYRLPPDNTPIKLQQDLEEYQRFSSAPYYSGRVIEKLKASSMKEYLKGIRLLLGFAKDHAASTVPLEELRLTSLVPLITKESLEDLNGRQQTKLWREAKRKLEAFICDYYSFLKTFSQSFSPHTRVNMLCALLSVAKFLYRDEVERDIDYQQIPIFTVLYRYLEIVQADIKAWRTAGQSVVDQSKKWPDPVEGKTALTLLRETVVEPLRLECAPRDQWGQFRVERAIAKSLQIFLLWHGLCYRPPGRQEELRTLKVSLSCPIQRPAEVPEDGCYFPEPPLERRHKNENGVVDDNYLYRTYVYENQVYPEGVYVLDIRSYKTAEKHGPKLILIRNQILPDGKRLYDYFDQYLCGMWVASGDSEDRFYQWWEAGLQGQRGRWATKGRMEFEPETYREQASSAQSPLWCWGYMFVQPLAGKVMTPQAFSRAFEIPAHRLIGKRPSPHTLRYIWATWAFQQQLSDREIEALAFAMGHTVQTLRTMYEKCTANEKYRAIDEKIEELLLQDLLREASQATQGNLPLLIQVAQQLSPEEQQQLVAALRL
;
A
#
# COMPACT_ATOMS: atom_id res chain seq x y z
N MET A 1 -11.99 -13.85 -43.40
CA MET A 1 -13.35 -13.31 -43.61
C MET A 1 -13.24 -12.05 -44.45
N ALA A 2 -14.16 -11.87 -45.39
CA ALA A 2 -14.16 -10.75 -46.34
C ALA A 2 -14.30 -9.39 -45.63
N LYS A 3 -13.78 -8.33 -46.26
CA LYS A 3 -13.84 -6.94 -45.80
C LYS A 3 -15.30 -6.48 -45.90
N ALA A 4 -15.99 -6.21 -44.79
CA ALA A 4 -17.27 -5.52 -44.86
C ALA A 4 -17.02 -4.11 -45.42
N LEU A 5 -17.62 -3.78 -46.57
CA LEU A 5 -17.34 -2.51 -47.27
C LEU A 5 -18.28 -1.39 -46.81
N ASN A 6 -19.45 -1.76 -46.28
CA ASN A 6 -20.50 -0.84 -45.88
C ASN A 6 -21.28 -1.38 -44.66
N LEU A 7 -22.23 -0.58 -44.16
CA LEU A 7 -23.03 -0.92 -42.98
C LEU A 7 -24.00 -2.10 -43.24
N PHE A 8 -24.42 -2.33 -44.48
CA PHE A 8 -25.24 -3.48 -44.85
C PHE A 8 -24.45 -4.79 -44.70
N ASP A 9 -23.20 -4.83 -45.16
CA ASP A 9 -22.34 -6.01 -45.05
C ASP A 9 -22.07 -6.37 -43.59
N ALA A 10 -21.73 -5.37 -42.76
CA ALA A 10 -21.53 -5.56 -41.33
C ALA A 10 -22.77 -6.11 -40.61
N ARG A 11 -23.95 -5.63 -41.01
CA ARG A 11 -25.23 -6.15 -40.53
C ARG A 11 -25.45 -7.61 -40.96
N GLN A 12 -25.14 -7.98 -42.20
CA GLN A 12 -25.28 -9.36 -42.69
C GLN A 12 -24.31 -10.31 -41.98
N ASP A 13 -23.09 -9.88 -41.71
CA ASP A 13 -22.12 -10.68 -40.98
C ASP A 13 -22.52 -10.84 -39.50
N TYR A 14 -23.16 -9.84 -38.91
CA TYR A 14 -23.73 -9.97 -37.56
C TYR A 14 -24.85 -11.02 -37.51
N TRP A 15 -25.69 -11.07 -38.54
CA TRP A 15 -26.74 -12.10 -38.64
C TRP A 15 -26.14 -13.51 -38.66
N LYS A 16 -25.12 -13.73 -39.50
CA LYS A 16 -24.39 -15.02 -39.55
C LYS A 16 -23.77 -15.37 -38.20
N TYR A 17 -23.19 -14.38 -37.52
CA TYR A 17 -22.66 -14.55 -36.17
C TYR A 17 -23.75 -15.00 -35.18
N LEU A 18 -24.92 -14.37 -35.19
CA LEU A 18 -26.02 -14.77 -34.32
C LEU A 18 -26.47 -16.22 -34.60
N GLN A 19 -26.64 -16.57 -35.88
CA GLN A 19 -27.02 -17.93 -36.30
C GLN A 19 -26.02 -18.99 -35.85
N ALA A 20 -24.73 -18.67 -35.82
CA ALA A 20 -23.69 -19.62 -35.42
C ALA A 20 -23.56 -19.80 -33.90
N ASN A 21 -24.04 -18.86 -33.09
CA ASN A 21 -23.74 -18.81 -31.64
C ASN A 21 -24.98 -18.94 -30.75
N TYR A 22 -26.19 -18.87 -31.29
CA TYR A 22 -27.44 -18.89 -30.51
C TYR A 22 -28.49 -19.81 -31.13
N SER A 23 -29.47 -20.22 -30.32
CA SER A 23 -30.63 -20.97 -30.82
C SER A 23 -31.44 -20.15 -31.83
N ILE A 24 -32.24 -20.82 -32.65
CA ILE A 24 -33.07 -20.19 -33.69
C ILE A 24 -33.98 -19.10 -33.09
N GLU A 25 -34.63 -19.39 -31.96
CA GLU A 25 -35.53 -18.48 -31.26
C GLU A 25 -34.80 -17.23 -30.74
N VAL A 26 -33.64 -17.42 -30.10
CA VAL A 26 -32.83 -16.31 -29.56
C VAL A 26 -32.25 -15.46 -30.67
N THR A 27 -31.83 -16.10 -31.77
CA THR A 27 -31.31 -15.45 -32.97
C THR A 27 -32.38 -14.55 -33.59
N GLN A 28 -33.58 -15.07 -33.84
CA GLN A 28 -34.67 -14.32 -34.45
C GLN A 28 -35.09 -13.13 -33.57
N ARG A 29 -35.22 -13.34 -32.25
CA ARG A 29 -35.55 -12.26 -31.31
C ARG A 29 -34.50 -11.16 -31.32
N SER A 30 -33.23 -11.52 -31.16
CA SER A 30 -32.12 -10.56 -31.08
C SER A 30 -31.97 -9.76 -32.37
N TRP A 31 -32.16 -10.42 -33.52
CA TRP A 31 -32.12 -9.77 -34.82
C TRP A 31 -33.28 -8.81 -35.06
N ASN A 32 -34.51 -9.19 -34.68
CA ASN A 32 -35.67 -8.33 -34.81
C ASN A 32 -35.54 -7.07 -33.91
N GLU A 33 -35.06 -7.26 -32.68
CA GLU A 33 -34.82 -6.15 -31.75
C GLU A 33 -33.69 -5.23 -32.26
N PHE A 34 -32.58 -5.80 -32.74
CA PHE A 34 -31.49 -5.04 -33.35
C PHE A 34 -31.94 -4.28 -34.59
N ASN A 35 -32.66 -4.92 -35.51
CA ASN A 35 -33.20 -4.25 -36.71
C ASN A 35 -34.14 -3.12 -36.35
N THR A 36 -35.00 -3.33 -35.35
CA THR A 36 -35.88 -2.26 -34.88
C THR A 36 -35.05 -1.09 -34.34
N SER A 37 -34.02 -1.38 -33.53
CA SER A 37 -33.09 -0.36 -33.03
C SER A 37 -32.44 0.44 -34.17
N LEU A 38 -31.86 -0.28 -35.12
CA LEU A 38 -31.14 0.28 -36.27
C LEU A 38 -32.06 1.12 -37.17
N LEU A 39 -33.16 0.53 -37.65
CA LEU A 39 -34.00 1.14 -38.67
C LEU A 39 -34.87 2.28 -38.10
N ARG A 40 -35.34 2.15 -36.86
CA ARG A 40 -36.27 3.11 -36.25
C ARG A 40 -35.55 4.27 -35.56
N TYR A 41 -34.47 4.01 -34.84
CA TYR A 41 -33.84 5.02 -33.99
C TYR A 41 -32.52 5.52 -34.56
N VAL A 42 -31.69 4.64 -35.13
CA VAL A 42 -30.34 5.02 -35.59
C VAL A 42 -30.36 5.65 -36.99
N LEU A 43 -30.94 4.97 -37.98
CA LEU A 43 -30.88 5.41 -39.38
C LEU A 43 -31.46 6.81 -39.64
N PRO A 44 -32.58 7.24 -39.01
CA PRO A 44 -33.08 8.59 -39.20
C PRO A 44 -32.07 9.67 -38.78
N GLN A 45 -31.29 9.42 -37.72
CA GLN A 45 -30.24 10.34 -37.27
C GLN A 45 -29.01 10.34 -38.18
N LEU A 46 -28.90 9.34 -39.05
CA LEU A 46 -27.86 9.24 -40.07
C LEU A 46 -28.33 9.80 -41.43
N GLY A 47 -29.50 10.43 -41.48
CA GLY A 47 -30.04 11.09 -42.68
C GLY A 47 -31.00 10.24 -43.52
N PHE A 48 -31.41 9.05 -43.03
CA PHE A 48 -32.47 8.29 -43.70
C PHE A 48 -33.83 8.94 -43.47
N GLN A 49 -34.51 9.34 -44.55
CA GLN A 49 -35.82 9.99 -44.44
C GLN A 49 -36.95 8.95 -44.35
N ARG A 50 -37.84 9.14 -43.36
CA ARG A 50 -39.08 8.37 -43.20
C ARG A 50 -40.28 9.29 -43.35
N GLU A 51 -41.36 8.78 -43.92
CA GLU A 51 -42.61 9.54 -44.09
C GLU A 51 -43.25 9.86 -42.73
N ASP A 52 -43.19 8.91 -41.79
CA ASP A 52 -43.67 9.07 -40.42
C ASP A 52 -42.81 8.24 -39.46
N LEU A 53 -42.18 8.94 -38.51
CA LEU A 53 -41.28 8.35 -37.53
C LEU A 53 -42.03 7.59 -36.42
N THR A 54 -43.31 7.91 -36.20
CA THR A 54 -44.11 7.40 -35.08
C THR A 54 -44.73 6.02 -35.35
N ARG A 55 -45.08 5.74 -36.60
CA ARG A 55 -45.65 4.44 -37.03
C ARG A 55 -44.61 3.32 -37.17
N LYS A 56 -45.10 2.07 -37.18
CA LYS A 56 -44.29 0.88 -37.52
C LYS A 56 -43.74 1.04 -38.95
N ILE A 57 -42.49 0.61 -39.13
CA ILE A 57 -41.83 0.63 -40.44
C ILE A 57 -42.57 -0.27 -41.42
N THR A 58 -42.82 0.23 -42.63
CA THR A 58 -43.48 -0.56 -43.69
C THR A 58 -42.48 -1.46 -44.41
N ALA A 59 -42.96 -2.42 -45.21
CA ALA A 59 -42.09 -3.26 -46.02
C ALA A 59 -41.28 -2.43 -47.04
N ALA A 60 -41.92 -1.45 -47.69
CA ALA A 60 -41.27 -0.53 -48.62
C ALA A 60 -40.22 0.35 -47.93
N GLU A 61 -40.53 0.89 -46.74
CA GLU A 61 -39.55 1.66 -45.93
C GLU A 61 -38.38 0.78 -45.50
N THR A 62 -38.62 -0.49 -45.19
CA THR A 62 -37.57 -1.44 -44.81
C THR A 62 -36.64 -1.69 -45.99
N GLU A 63 -37.17 -1.90 -47.19
CA GLU A 63 -36.38 -2.10 -48.40
C GLU A 63 -35.54 -0.85 -48.75
N ALA A 64 -36.16 0.34 -48.66
CA ALA A 64 -35.46 1.61 -48.85
C ALA A 64 -34.33 1.81 -47.81
N ALA A 65 -34.57 1.46 -46.55
CA ALA A 65 -33.55 1.53 -45.50
C ALA A 65 -32.40 0.54 -45.74
N LEU A 66 -32.69 -0.66 -46.24
CA LEU A 66 -31.67 -1.63 -46.62
C LEU A 66 -30.83 -1.14 -47.81
N ALA A 67 -31.45 -0.47 -48.79
CA ALA A 67 -30.73 0.17 -49.89
C ALA A 67 -29.85 1.32 -49.37
N PHE A 68 -30.37 2.15 -48.45
CA PHE A 68 -29.60 3.22 -47.82
C PHE A 68 -28.36 2.69 -47.09
N LEU A 69 -28.50 1.58 -46.35
CA LEU A 69 -27.39 0.93 -45.63
C LEU A 69 -26.22 0.51 -46.53
N LYS A 70 -26.49 0.10 -47.79
CA LYS A 70 -25.44 -0.26 -48.76
C LYS A 70 -24.56 0.93 -49.13
N ASN A 71 -25.10 2.15 -49.05
CA ASN A 71 -24.39 3.38 -49.37
C ASN A 71 -23.74 4.03 -48.14
N GLN A 72 -23.96 3.49 -46.93
CA GLN A 72 -23.37 4.03 -45.71
C GLN A 72 -21.97 3.47 -45.47
N PRO A 73 -20.94 4.33 -45.32
CA PRO A 73 -19.60 3.87 -45.04
C PRO A 73 -19.52 3.27 -43.64
N ILE A 74 -18.65 2.27 -43.47
CA ILE A 74 -18.49 1.55 -42.19
C ILE A 74 -18.12 2.48 -41.03
N ALA A 75 -17.43 3.60 -41.32
CA ALA A 75 -17.05 4.65 -40.37
C ALA A 75 -18.23 5.24 -39.57
N VAL A 76 -19.46 5.13 -40.08
CA VAL A 76 -20.66 5.60 -39.39
C VAL A 76 -20.95 4.83 -38.10
N LEU A 77 -20.40 3.61 -37.93
CA LEU A 77 -20.47 2.85 -36.68
C LEU A 77 -19.96 3.64 -35.47
N LEU A 78 -18.98 4.53 -35.65
CA LEU A 78 -18.46 5.39 -34.58
C LEU A 78 -19.51 6.36 -34.02
N LYS A 79 -20.58 6.64 -34.77
CA LYS A 79 -21.67 7.55 -34.39
C LYS A 79 -22.91 6.82 -33.86
N PHE A 80 -22.93 5.48 -33.84
CA PHE A 80 -24.12 4.69 -33.51
C PHE A 80 -24.69 4.99 -32.13
N ARG A 81 -23.84 5.07 -31.10
CA ARG A 81 -24.28 5.30 -29.71
C ARG A 81 -24.96 6.66 -29.55
N VAL A 82 -24.36 7.71 -30.13
CA VAL A 82 -24.91 9.07 -30.12
C VAL A 82 -26.22 9.13 -30.92
N SER A 83 -26.23 8.52 -32.12
CA SER A 83 -27.41 8.47 -32.98
C SER A 83 -28.58 7.74 -32.33
N LEU A 84 -28.30 6.64 -31.62
CA LEU A 84 -29.32 5.88 -30.90
C LEU A 84 -29.94 6.72 -29.77
N GLN A 85 -29.11 7.41 -28.99
CA GLN A 85 -29.57 8.26 -27.90
C GLN A 85 -30.46 9.41 -28.42
N GLN A 86 -30.02 10.10 -29.48
CA GLN A 86 -30.80 11.15 -30.13
C GLN A 86 -32.13 10.61 -30.68
N GLY A 87 -32.12 9.42 -31.29
CA GLY A 87 -33.33 8.76 -31.75
C GLY A 87 -34.32 8.46 -30.61
N PHE A 88 -33.84 8.04 -29.43
CA PHE A 88 -34.69 7.82 -28.25
C PHE A 88 -35.31 9.10 -27.69
N GLU A 89 -34.60 10.22 -27.81
CA GLU A 89 -35.08 11.53 -27.36
C GLU A 89 -36.15 12.07 -28.30
N ILE A 90 -35.87 12.08 -29.61
CA ILE A 90 -36.81 12.56 -30.64
C ILE A 90 -38.11 11.76 -30.64
N LEU A 91 -38.01 10.43 -30.51
CA LEU A 91 -39.17 9.54 -30.52
C LEU A 91 -39.78 9.29 -29.13
N GLN A 92 -39.26 9.95 -28.10
CA GLN A 92 -39.72 9.81 -26.71
C GLN A 92 -39.86 8.34 -26.28
N ALA A 93 -38.84 7.52 -26.59
CA ALA A 93 -38.89 6.08 -26.35
C ALA A 93 -39.05 5.76 -24.85
N SER A 94 -39.93 4.79 -24.53
CA SER A 94 -40.15 4.34 -23.15
C SER A 94 -38.87 3.80 -22.50
N LYS A 95 -38.81 3.80 -21.17
CA LYS A 95 -37.66 3.26 -20.41
C LYS A 95 -37.35 1.81 -20.77
N ALA A 96 -38.38 0.97 -20.95
CA ALA A 96 -38.22 -0.42 -21.34
C ALA A 96 -37.65 -0.55 -22.76
N SER A 97 -38.18 0.22 -23.72
CA SER A 97 -37.67 0.25 -25.09
C SER A 97 -36.21 0.72 -25.16
N ARG A 98 -35.85 1.75 -24.39
CA ARG A 98 -34.48 2.23 -24.28
C ARG A 98 -33.56 1.11 -23.80
N ALA A 99 -33.91 0.41 -22.73
CA ALA A 99 -33.11 -0.69 -22.20
C ALA A 99 -32.91 -1.83 -23.22
N THR A 100 -34.00 -2.30 -23.85
CA THR A 100 -33.94 -3.41 -24.81
C THR A 100 -33.12 -3.05 -26.05
N TYR A 101 -33.41 -1.91 -26.69
CA TYR A 101 -32.75 -1.54 -27.94
C TYR A 101 -31.31 -1.07 -27.72
N TYR A 102 -31.02 -0.41 -26.60
CA TYR A 102 -29.64 -0.08 -26.21
C TYR A 102 -28.82 -1.35 -26.02
N ALA A 103 -29.32 -2.33 -25.25
CA ALA A 103 -28.61 -3.58 -25.01
C ALA A 103 -28.30 -4.34 -26.31
N ARG A 104 -29.23 -4.34 -27.28
CA ARG A 104 -29.01 -5.00 -28.58
C ARG A 104 -28.06 -4.25 -29.49
N THR A 105 -28.11 -2.92 -29.50
CA THR A 105 -27.13 -2.13 -30.24
C THR A 105 -25.74 -2.29 -29.65
N GLU A 106 -25.59 -2.29 -28.32
CA GLU A 106 -24.30 -2.57 -27.67
C GLU A 106 -23.80 -3.98 -28.00
N GLN A 107 -24.66 -5.00 -27.96
CA GLN A 107 -24.27 -6.37 -28.34
C GLN A 107 -23.71 -6.42 -29.78
N PHE A 108 -24.30 -5.68 -30.71
CA PHE A 108 -23.78 -5.56 -32.08
C PHE A 108 -22.46 -4.81 -32.12
N LEU A 109 -22.33 -3.66 -31.42
CA LEU A 109 -21.11 -2.87 -31.41
C LEU A 109 -19.94 -3.62 -30.75
N ASP A 110 -20.17 -4.32 -29.64
CA ASP A 110 -19.17 -5.15 -28.97
C ASP A 110 -18.67 -6.29 -29.87
N TRP A 111 -19.54 -6.84 -30.71
CA TRP A 111 -19.17 -7.83 -31.71
C TRP A 111 -18.41 -7.18 -32.87
N ALA A 112 -18.90 -6.06 -33.39
CA ALA A 112 -18.34 -5.35 -34.53
C ALA A 112 -16.94 -4.82 -34.20
N GLU A 113 -16.71 -4.31 -32.99
CA GLU A 113 -15.42 -3.82 -32.49
C GLU A 113 -14.31 -4.90 -32.47
N LYS A 114 -14.68 -6.18 -32.53
CA LYS A 114 -13.73 -7.31 -32.62
C LYS A 114 -13.40 -7.70 -34.08
N GLN A 115 -14.07 -7.10 -35.05
CA GLN A 115 -13.89 -7.42 -36.46
C GLN A 115 -12.78 -6.56 -37.08
N VAL A 116 -11.99 -7.17 -37.96
CA VAL A 116 -10.84 -6.52 -38.62
C VAL A 116 -11.25 -5.33 -39.49
N TRP A 117 -12.50 -5.30 -39.95
CA TRP A 117 -13.05 -4.22 -40.77
C TRP A 117 -13.65 -3.07 -39.96
N TYR A 118 -13.72 -3.17 -38.62
CA TYR A 118 -14.25 -2.09 -37.80
C TYR A 118 -13.41 -0.82 -38.00
N PRO A 119 -14.04 0.34 -38.24
CA PRO A 119 -13.33 1.58 -38.60
C PRO A 119 -12.37 2.10 -37.53
N ASP A 120 -12.37 1.52 -36.33
CA ASP A 120 -11.53 1.93 -35.21
C ASP A 120 -10.21 1.14 -35.10
N ALA A 121 -9.40 1.17 -36.18
CA ALA A 121 -7.97 0.85 -36.09
C ALA A 121 -7.23 1.72 -35.04
N ARG A 122 -7.85 2.83 -34.59
CA ARG A 122 -7.39 3.64 -33.47
C ARG A 122 -7.35 2.83 -32.18
N ARG A 123 -8.36 2.00 -31.87
CA ARG A 123 -8.42 1.24 -30.61
C ARG A 123 -7.29 0.23 -30.52
N GLU A 124 -6.95 -0.42 -31.61
CA GLU A 124 -5.80 -1.33 -31.66
C GLU A 124 -4.48 -0.57 -31.49
N LYS A 125 -4.35 0.61 -32.13
CA LYS A 125 -3.18 1.51 -31.99
C LYS A 125 -3.00 2.10 -30.59
N ILE A 126 -4.10 2.35 -29.86
CA ILE A 126 -4.05 2.94 -28.50
C ILE A 126 -4.33 1.91 -27.41
N ARG A 127 -4.46 0.62 -27.74
CA ARG A 127 -4.80 -0.44 -26.78
C ARG A 127 -3.83 -0.46 -25.61
N ASP A 128 -2.54 -0.32 -25.91
CA ASP A 128 -1.46 -0.34 -24.93
C ASP A 128 -1.42 0.95 -24.07
N GLN A 129 -2.22 1.96 -24.44
CA GLN A 129 -2.45 3.19 -23.67
C GLN A 129 -3.72 3.13 -22.81
N CYS A 130 -4.55 2.08 -22.94
CA CYS A 130 -5.82 1.95 -22.22
C CYS A 130 -5.63 1.15 -20.93
N CYS A 131 -6.15 1.69 -19.82
CA CYS A 131 -6.18 0.94 -18.57
C CYS A 131 -7.29 -0.13 -18.62
N PRO A 132 -7.13 -1.26 -17.91
CA PRO A 132 -8.18 -2.24 -17.78
C PRO A 132 -9.40 -1.66 -17.01
N PRO A 133 -10.57 -2.31 -17.11
CA PRO A 133 -11.73 -1.99 -16.29
C PRO A 133 -11.36 -2.00 -14.79
N ILE A 134 -11.69 -0.92 -14.07
CA ILE A 134 -11.46 -0.87 -12.62
C ILE A 134 -12.41 -1.86 -11.93
N VAL A 135 -11.84 -2.82 -11.21
CA VAL A 135 -12.60 -3.79 -10.41
C VAL A 135 -13.31 -3.05 -9.26
N THR A 136 -14.63 -3.19 -9.12
CA THR A 136 -15.40 -2.49 -8.06
C THR A 136 -16.29 -3.42 -7.22
N GLY A 137 -16.30 -4.73 -7.51
CA GLY A 137 -17.27 -5.69 -6.95
C GLY A 137 -17.20 -5.97 -5.44
N ARG A 138 -16.23 -5.41 -4.70
CA ARG A 138 -15.99 -5.69 -3.28
C ARG A 138 -16.44 -4.58 -2.31
N GLY A 139 -17.06 -3.52 -2.84
CA GLY A 139 -17.60 -2.41 -2.05
C GLY A 139 -16.54 -1.58 -1.29
N ASP A 140 -16.98 -0.76 -0.33
CA ASP A 140 -16.09 0.10 0.46
C ASP A 140 -15.23 -0.71 1.44
N CYS A 141 -13.93 -0.39 1.51
CA CYS A 141 -12.97 -1.00 2.43
C CYS A 141 -13.38 -0.93 3.91
N SER A 142 -14.17 0.08 4.30
CA SER A 142 -14.70 0.25 5.64
C SER A 142 -15.75 -0.80 6.04
N ASN A 143 -16.39 -1.46 5.07
CA ASN A 143 -17.32 -2.55 5.32
C ASN A 143 -16.61 -3.80 5.84
N LEU A 144 -15.34 -4.00 5.48
CA LEU A 144 -14.51 -5.06 6.03
C LEU A 144 -13.95 -4.64 7.40
N LYS A 145 -14.75 -4.85 8.46
CA LYS A 145 -14.36 -4.55 9.84
C LYS A 145 -13.19 -5.43 10.28
N LEU A 146 -12.10 -4.77 10.66
CA LEU A 146 -10.86 -5.39 11.14
C LEU A 146 -10.85 -5.64 12.65
N THR A 147 -11.75 -5.01 13.40
CA THR A 147 -11.84 -5.14 14.86
C THR A 147 -13.31 -5.26 15.23
N ASP A 148 -13.63 -6.10 16.21
CA ASP A 148 -14.98 -6.20 16.74
C ASP A 148 -15.33 -5.06 17.70
N GLN A 149 -14.33 -4.26 18.09
CA GLN A 149 -14.54 -3.04 18.87
C GLN A 149 -15.40 -2.06 18.08
N GLY A 150 -16.55 -1.69 18.67
CA GLY A 150 -17.39 -0.61 18.18
C GLY A 150 -16.69 0.76 18.22
N LYS A 151 -17.40 1.82 17.80
CA LYS A 151 -16.90 3.20 17.94
C LYS A 151 -16.64 3.47 19.42
N ARG A 152 -15.38 3.75 19.78
CA ARG A 152 -15.00 4.09 21.16
C ARG A 152 -15.72 5.37 21.57
N LYS A 153 -16.45 5.32 22.68
CA LYS A 153 -17.03 6.52 23.29
C LYS A 153 -15.89 7.45 23.74
N PRO A 154 -15.92 8.74 23.39
CA PRO A 154 -14.87 9.67 23.78
C PRO A 154 -14.94 9.94 25.29
N TYR A 155 -13.83 9.79 25.99
CA TYR A 155 -13.66 10.15 27.41
C TYR A 155 -12.35 10.92 27.67
N ARG A 156 -11.70 11.39 26.59
CA ARG A 156 -10.48 12.19 26.69
C ARG A 156 -10.84 13.60 27.17
N LEU A 157 -10.07 14.15 28.11
CA LEU A 157 -10.20 15.56 28.50
C LEU A 157 -9.89 16.49 27.29
N PRO A 158 -10.88 17.24 26.79
CA PRO A 158 -10.68 18.19 25.70
C PRO A 158 -9.70 19.32 26.09
N PRO A 159 -8.91 19.87 25.16
CA PRO A 159 -8.07 21.05 25.43
C PRO A 159 -8.87 22.22 26.02
N ASP A 160 -10.05 22.48 25.48
CA ASP A 160 -10.90 23.60 25.89
C ASP A 160 -11.47 23.46 27.30
N ASN A 161 -11.47 22.23 27.85
CA ASN A 161 -11.91 21.93 29.21
C ASN A 161 -10.72 21.64 30.13
N THR A 162 -9.60 22.35 29.96
CA THR A 162 -8.42 22.21 30.82
C THR A 162 -8.35 23.41 31.76
N PRO A 163 -8.54 23.23 33.09
CA PRO A 163 -8.38 24.32 34.06
C PRO A 163 -6.98 24.93 34.00
N ILE A 164 -6.86 26.22 34.34
CA ILE A 164 -5.59 26.97 34.26
C ILE A 164 -4.46 26.26 35.01
N LYS A 165 -4.72 25.77 36.23
CA LYS A 165 -3.71 25.06 37.03
C LYS A 165 -3.24 23.76 36.37
N LEU A 166 -4.15 23.02 35.73
CA LEU A 166 -3.81 21.80 34.99
C LEU A 166 -3.08 22.11 33.69
N GLN A 167 -3.43 23.20 33.03
CA GLN A 167 -2.74 23.66 31.84
C GLN A 167 -1.27 23.97 32.17
N GLN A 168 -1.02 24.69 33.26
CA GLN A 168 0.34 24.95 33.76
C GLN A 168 1.10 23.65 34.05
N ASP A 169 0.48 22.69 34.74
CA ASP A 169 1.10 21.37 35.00
C ASP A 169 1.48 20.65 33.69
N LEU A 170 0.61 20.69 32.68
CA LEU A 170 0.83 20.01 31.39
C LEU A 170 1.92 20.69 30.55
N GLU A 171 1.97 22.02 30.56
CA GLU A 171 3.00 22.81 29.89
C GLU A 171 4.38 22.56 30.53
N GLU A 172 4.45 22.54 31.86
CA GLU A 172 5.70 22.26 32.57
C GLU A 172 6.12 20.79 32.40
N TYR A 173 5.18 19.85 32.43
CA TYR A 173 5.44 18.46 32.07
C TYR A 173 6.01 18.33 30.66
N GLN A 174 5.45 19.05 29.68
CA GLN A 174 5.93 19.04 28.31
C GLN A 174 7.34 19.63 28.21
N ARG A 175 7.62 20.72 28.92
CA ARG A 175 8.95 21.33 29.01
C ARG A 175 9.96 20.36 29.61
N PHE A 176 9.67 19.79 30.78
CA PHE A 176 10.48 18.76 31.43
C PHE A 176 10.75 17.58 30.50
N SER A 177 9.72 17.10 29.82
CA SER A 177 9.82 15.88 29.03
C SER A 177 10.51 16.07 27.68
N SER A 178 10.52 17.27 27.09
CA SER A 178 10.96 17.46 25.70
C SER A 178 12.04 18.51 25.48
N ALA A 179 12.27 19.43 26.43
CA ALA A 179 13.29 20.46 26.27
C ALA A 179 14.69 19.82 26.11
N PRO A 180 15.56 20.35 25.24
CA PRO A 180 16.93 19.86 25.09
C PRO A 180 17.69 19.88 26.42
N TYR A 181 17.54 20.98 27.16
CA TYR A 181 18.13 21.19 28.48
C TYR A 181 17.03 21.53 29.49
N TYR A 182 17.07 20.87 30.64
CA TYR A 182 16.17 21.12 31.76
C TYR A 182 16.95 20.91 33.06
N SER A 183 16.95 21.92 33.93
CA SER A 183 17.71 21.89 35.19
C SER A 183 17.22 20.76 36.10
N GLY A 184 18.15 19.96 36.65
CA GLY A 184 17.80 18.86 37.56
C GLY A 184 17.14 17.65 36.89
N ARG A 185 16.99 17.62 35.56
CA ARG A 185 16.44 16.43 34.88
C ARG A 185 17.49 15.31 34.81
N VAL A 186 17.21 14.22 35.52
CA VAL A 186 18.09 13.04 35.62
C VAL A 186 17.79 11.96 34.57
N ILE A 187 16.85 12.20 33.67
CA ILE A 187 16.41 11.28 32.61
C ILE A 187 16.58 11.87 31.22
N GLU A 188 16.69 10.99 30.22
CA GLU A 188 16.73 11.42 28.82
C GLU A 188 15.44 12.13 28.40
N LYS A 189 15.59 13.15 27.55
CA LYS A 189 14.44 13.80 26.93
C LYS A 189 13.66 12.83 26.03
N LEU A 190 12.37 13.04 25.95
CA LEU A 190 11.49 12.34 25.02
C LEU A 190 11.51 13.01 23.65
N LYS A 191 11.47 12.19 22.60
CA LYS A 191 11.18 12.65 21.24
C LYS A 191 9.76 13.23 21.19
N ALA A 192 9.54 14.22 20.33
CA ALA A 192 8.24 14.88 20.15
C ALA A 192 7.08 13.89 19.88
N SER A 193 7.33 12.82 19.13
CA SER A 193 6.34 11.78 18.86
C SER A 193 5.96 10.96 20.11
N SER A 194 6.95 10.58 20.93
CA SER A 194 6.71 9.89 22.21
C SER A 194 5.97 10.78 23.20
N MET A 195 6.38 12.05 23.30
CA MET A 195 5.72 13.04 24.14
C MET A 195 4.25 13.20 23.76
N LYS A 196 3.95 13.33 22.45
CA LYS A 196 2.58 13.46 21.96
C LYS A 196 1.70 12.25 22.33
N GLU A 197 2.24 11.04 22.28
CA GLU A 197 1.50 9.84 22.72
C GLU A 197 1.31 9.80 24.23
N TYR A 198 2.29 10.22 25.04
CA TYR A 198 2.10 10.34 26.49
C TYR A 198 1.08 11.41 26.87
N LEU A 199 1.13 12.61 26.29
CA LEU A 199 0.10 13.64 26.53
C LEU A 199 -1.31 13.16 26.15
N LYS A 200 -1.43 12.36 25.08
CA LYS A 200 -2.70 11.73 24.72
C LYS A 200 -3.15 10.74 25.79
N GLY A 201 -2.25 9.90 26.30
CA GLY A 201 -2.51 8.98 27.41
C GLY A 201 -2.91 9.70 28.69
N ILE A 202 -2.17 10.74 29.07
CA ILE A 202 -2.43 11.58 30.25
C ILE A 202 -3.82 12.22 30.15
N ARG A 203 -4.20 12.78 29.00
CA ARG A 203 -5.55 13.36 28.81
C ARG A 203 -6.67 12.32 28.86
N LEU A 204 -6.41 11.07 28.48
CA LEU A 204 -7.37 9.97 28.66
C LEU A 204 -7.53 9.62 30.14
N LEU A 205 -6.43 9.55 30.88
CA LEU A 205 -6.42 9.33 32.33
C LEU A 205 -7.13 10.45 33.09
N LEU A 206 -6.90 11.71 32.70
CA LEU A 206 -7.55 12.89 33.30
C LEU A 206 -9.06 12.90 33.04
N GLY A 207 -9.50 12.59 31.83
CA GLY A 207 -10.93 12.50 31.53
C GLY A 207 -11.60 11.33 32.24
N PHE A 208 -10.90 10.20 32.40
CA PHE A 208 -11.35 9.11 33.28
C PHE A 208 -11.45 9.55 34.75
N ALA A 209 -10.42 10.21 35.30
CA ALA A 209 -10.40 10.68 36.68
C ALA A 209 -11.56 11.66 36.97
N LYS A 210 -11.93 12.46 35.99
CA LYS A 210 -13.03 13.42 36.08
C LYS A 210 -14.41 12.76 36.02
N ASP A 211 -14.66 11.91 35.02
CA ASP A 211 -16.03 11.50 34.67
C ASP A 211 -16.36 10.03 35.02
N HIS A 212 -15.37 9.20 35.37
CA HIS A 212 -15.54 7.73 35.41
C HIS A 212 -14.85 6.99 36.55
N ALA A 213 -13.88 7.60 37.25
CA ALA A 213 -13.22 6.97 38.38
C ALA A 213 -14.20 6.76 39.55
N ALA A 214 -13.95 5.74 40.40
CA ALA A 214 -14.79 5.50 41.58
C ALA A 214 -14.81 6.71 42.54
N SER A 215 -13.69 7.44 42.60
CA SER A 215 -13.60 8.75 43.24
C SER A 215 -13.32 9.80 42.17
N THR A 216 -14.39 10.34 41.57
CA THR A 216 -14.30 11.39 40.55
C THR A 216 -13.69 12.67 41.12
N VAL A 217 -12.83 13.32 40.34
CA VAL A 217 -12.22 14.60 40.71
C VAL A 217 -12.95 15.74 40.00
N PRO A 218 -13.46 16.76 40.73
CA PRO A 218 -14.07 17.94 40.13
C PRO A 218 -13.13 18.61 39.13
N LEU A 219 -13.70 19.20 38.07
CA LEU A 219 -12.91 19.79 36.98
C LEU A 219 -11.87 20.80 37.52
N GLU A 220 -12.26 21.70 38.41
CA GLU A 220 -11.38 22.75 38.95
C GLU A 220 -10.27 22.24 39.87
N GLU A 221 -10.41 21.03 40.40
CA GLU A 221 -9.43 20.38 41.29
C GLU A 221 -8.50 19.42 40.53
N LEU A 222 -8.75 19.23 39.24
CA LEU A 222 -8.01 18.27 38.43
C LEU A 222 -6.56 18.74 38.24
N ARG A 223 -5.60 17.91 38.64
CA ARG A 223 -4.15 18.15 38.57
C ARG A 223 -3.42 16.90 38.13
N LEU A 224 -2.13 17.01 37.78
CA LEU A 224 -1.32 15.79 37.55
C LEU A 224 -1.17 14.95 38.82
N THR A 225 -1.20 15.58 40.00
CA THR A 225 -1.21 14.90 41.31
C THR A 225 -2.51 14.15 41.61
N SER A 226 -3.59 14.42 40.84
CA SER A 226 -4.81 13.61 40.89
C SER A 226 -4.61 12.21 40.30
N LEU A 227 -3.62 12.04 39.40
CA LEU A 227 -3.30 10.75 38.77
C LEU A 227 -2.28 9.95 39.59
N VAL A 228 -1.27 10.63 40.14
CA VAL A 228 -0.21 10.02 40.94
C VAL A 228 -0.03 10.85 42.21
N PRO A 229 -0.21 10.27 43.41
CA PRO A 229 0.02 10.97 44.66
C PRO A 229 1.47 11.47 44.76
N LEU A 230 1.66 12.72 45.16
CA LEU A 230 2.97 13.32 45.45
C LEU A 230 3.14 13.44 46.96
N ILE A 231 4.27 12.94 47.47
CA ILE A 231 4.71 13.06 48.85
C ILE A 231 6.17 13.52 48.78
N THR A 232 6.44 14.75 49.19
CA THR A 232 7.78 15.36 49.16
C THR A 232 8.59 15.00 50.40
N LYS A 233 9.92 15.15 50.36
CA LYS A 233 10.75 15.01 51.57
C LYS A 233 10.30 15.94 52.68
N GLU A 234 10.01 17.20 52.36
CA GLU A 234 9.46 18.20 53.28
C GLU A 234 8.18 17.70 53.98
N SER A 235 7.28 17.03 53.25
CA SER A 235 6.04 16.47 53.81
C SER A 235 6.29 15.34 54.82
N LEU A 236 7.49 14.75 54.83
CA LEU A 236 7.88 13.63 55.69
C LEU A 236 8.70 14.08 56.91
N GLU A 237 9.36 15.23 56.85
CA GLU A 237 10.27 15.74 57.90
C GLU A 237 9.59 15.82 59.27
N ASP A 238 8.34 16.29 59.31
CA ASP A 238 7.58 16.46 60.55
C ASP A 238 6.87 15.18 61.05
N LEU A 239 6.97 14.09 60.29
CA LEU A 239 6.25 12.85 60.58
C LEU A 239 7.16 11.80 61.20
N ASN A 240 6.70 11.13 62.26
CA ASN A 240 7.41 9.97 62.79
C ASN A 240 7.33 8.76 61.83
N GLY A 241 8.23 7.79 61.96
CA GLY A 241 8.30 6.65 61.04
C GLY A 241 7.00 5.85 60.88
N ARG A 242 6.13 5.80 61.91
CA ARG A 242 4.80 5.16 61.82
C ARG A 242 3.84 5.98 60.96
N GLN A 243 3.82 7.30 61.13
CA GLN A 243 3.02 8.22 60.33
C GLN A 243 3.47 8.23 58.87
N GLN A 244 4.78 8.29 58.61
CA GLN A 244 5.33 8.17 57.25
C GLN A 244 4.91 6.85 56.59
N THR A 245 5.04 5.73 57.31
CA THR A 245 4.63 4.41 56.80
C THR A 245 3.13 4.36 56.47
N LYS A 246 2.30 4.97 57.32
CA LYS A 246 0.84 5.07 57.10
C LYS A 246 0.52 5.91 55.86
N LEU A 247 1.14 7.09 55.74
CA LEU A 247 0.97 7.99 54.59
C LEU A 247 1.35 7.30 53.27
N TRP A 248 2.52 6.64 53.22
CA TRP A 248 2.93 5.87 52.06
C TRP A 248 1.99 4.71 51.74
N ARG A 249 1.47 4.02 52.76
CA ARG A 249 0.48 2.94 52.56
C ARG A 249 -0.81 3.47 51.94
N GLU A 250 -1.30 4.62 52.40
CA GLU A 250 -2.51 5.26 51.85
C GLU A 250 -2.29 5.73 50.41
N ALA A 251 -1.17 6.38 50.12
CA ALA A 251 -0.83 6.80 48.76
C ALA A 251 -0.71 5.61 47.78
N LYS A 252 -0.03 4.53 48.18
CA LYS A 252 0.06 3.30 47.38
C LYS A 252 -1.33 2.71 47.09
N ARG A 253 -2.18 2.60 48.11
CA ARG A 253 -3.55 2.09 47.96
C ARG A 253 -4.38 2.96 47.02
N LYS A 254 -4.25 4.29 47.12
CA LYS A 254 -4.96 5.22 46.23
C LYS A 254 -4.56 5.03 44.77
N LEU A 255 -3.25 4.95 44.49
CA LEU A 255 -2.75 4.71 43.14
C LEU A 255 -3.16 3.32 42.61
N GLU A 256 -3.07 2.29 43.44
CA GLU A 256 -3.46 0.92 43.10
C GLU A 256 -4.96 0.82 42.77
N ALA A 257 -5.82 1.45 43.59
CA ALA A 257 -7.25 1.54 43.33
C ALA A 257 -7.53 2.23 41.99
N PHE A 258 -6.88 3.36 41.72
CA PHE A 258 -7.02 4.08 40.45
C PHE A 258 -6.65 3.22 39.23
N ILE A 259 -5.55 2.46 39.29
CA ILE A 259 -5.12 1.55 38.22
C ILE A 259 -6.16 0.44 38.00
N CYS A 260 -6.63 -0.18 39.08
CA CYS A 260 -7.63 -1.25 39.03
C CYS A 260 -8.98 -0.76 38.48
N ASP A 261 -9.43 0.42 38.90
CA ASP A 261 -10.65 1.05 38.42
C ASP A 261 -10.53 1.36 36.93
N TYR A 262 -9.38 1.88 36.48
CA TYR A 262 -9.16 2.15 35.06
C TYR A 262 -9.16 0.88 34.21
N TYR A 263 -8.58 -0.22 34.70
CA TYR A 263 -8.65 -1.52 34.00
C TYR A 263 -10.08 -2.04 33.90
N SER A 264 -10.85 -1.92 34.97
CA SER A 264 -12.26 -2.29 35.00
C SER A 264 -13.08 -1.44 34.04
N PHE A 265 -12.81 -0.13 33.98
CA PHE A 265 -13.40 0.79 33.02
C PHE A 265 -13.04 0.44 31.57
N LEU A 266 -11.78 0.13 31.26
CA LEU A 266 -11.37 -0.27 29.91
C LEU A 266 -12.13 -1.52 29.45
N LYS A 267 -12.35 -2.48 30.36
CA LYS A 267 -13.08 -3.72 30.07
C LYS A 267 -14.57 -3.46 29.82
N THR A 268 -15.21 -2.69 30.68
CA THR A 268 -16.67 -2.48 30.68
C THR A 268 -17.11 -1.40 29.69
N PHE A 269 -16.46 -0.24 29.70
CA PHE A 269 -16.84 0.91 28.88
C PHE A 269 -16.23 0.88 27.49
N SER A 270 -14.95 0.51 27.38
CA SER A 270 -14.21 0.51 26.10
C SER A 270 -14.16 -0.86 25.41
N GLN A 271 -14.64 -1.93 26.06
CA GLN A 271 -14.53 -3.32 25.58
C GLN A 271 -13.09 -3.65 25.14
N SER A 272 -12.11 -3.14 25.89
CA SER A 272 -10.70 -3.24 25.57
C SER A 272 -10.00 -4.23 26.49
N PHE A 273 -9.67 -5.39 25.94
CA PHE A 273 -8.96 -6.46 26.64
C PHE A 273 -7.45 -6.46 26.36
N SER A 274 -6.98 -5.57 25.47
CA SER A 274 -5.59 -5.56 25.03
C SER A 274 -4.63 -5.15 26.15
N PRO A 275 -3.65 -5.99 26.52
CA PRO A 275 -2.63 -5.61 27.49
C PRO A 275 -1.74 -4.46 27.00
N HIS A 276 -1.63 -4.26 25.68
CA HIS A 276 -0.95 -3.09 25.11
C HIS A 276 -1.61 -1.75 25.45
N THR A 277 -2.94 -1.72 25.64
CA THR A 277 -3.61 -0.49 26.09
C THR A 277 -3.27 -0.20 27.55
N ARG A 278 -3.19 -1.25 28.38
CA ARG A 278 -2.82 -1.16 29.80
C ARG A 278 -1.37 -0.68 29.97
N VAL A 279 -0.42 -1.24 29.22
CA VAL A 279 0.99 -0.81 29.32
C VAL A 279 1.20 0.63 28.89
N ASN A 280 0.54 1.09 27.83
CA ASN A 280 0.64 2.48 27.38
C ASN A 280 0.13 3.46 28.45
N MET A 281 -0.94 3.09 29.16
CA MET A 281 -1.44 3.87 30.29
C MET A 281 -0.42 3.89 31.43
N LEU A 282 0.11 2.73 31.83
CA LEU A 282 1.11 2.66 32.91
C LEU A 282 2.38 3.44 32.58
N CYS A 283 2.84 3.41 31.32
CA CYS A 283 3.97 4.25 30.88
C CYS A 283 3.66 5.74 30.97
N ALA A 284 2.43 6.16 30.66
CA ALA A 284 2.01 7.55 30.84
C ALA A 284 1.98 7.94 32.33
N LEU A 285 1.43 7.09 33.21
CA LEU A 285 1.47 7.30 34.67
C LEU A 285 2.90 7.35 35.19
N LEU A 286 3.78 6.44 34.75
CA LEU A 286 5.18 6.44 35.12
C LEU A 286 5.90 7.73 34.66
N SER A 287 5.60 8.21 33.46
CA SER A 287 6.16 9.47 32.97
C SER A 287 5.68 10.67 33.80
N VAL A 288 4.41 10.70 34.21
CA VAL A 288 3.87 11.71 35.15
C VAL A 288 4.54 11.59 36.52
N ALA A 289 4.68 10.38 37.05
CA ALA A 289 5.34 10.14 38.33
C ALA A 289 6.79 10.65 38.33
N LYS A 290 7.57 10.34 37.28
CA LYS A 290 8.94 10.86 37.13
C LYS A 290 8.96 12.39 37.08
N PHE A 291 8.00 13.01 36.39
CA PHE A 291 7.89 14.47 36.38
C PHE A 291 7.56 15.05 37.76
N LEU A 292 6.61 14.47 38.50
CA LEU A 292 6.19 14.97 39.81
C LEU A 292 7.29 14.83 40.87
N TYR A 293 8.09 13.75 40.79
CA TYR A 293 9.17 13.45 41.73
C TYR A 293 10.56 13.90 41.23
N ARG A 294 10.64 14.72 40.18
CA ARG A 294 11.91 15.13 39.55
C ARG A 294 12.86 15.86 40.52
N ASP A 295 12.30 16.58 41.49
CA ASP A 295 13.05 17.38 42.46
C ASP A 295 13.46 16.54 43.70
N GLU A 296 12.99 15.29 43.79
CA GLU A 296 13.24 14.38 44.92
C GLU A 296 14.42 13.42 44.68
N VAL A 297 14.99 13.44 43.47
CA VAL A 297 16.01 12.50 42.99
C VAL A 297 17.23 13.21 42.40
N GLU A 298 18.39 12.56 42.46
CA GLU A 298 19.63 13.06 41.84
C GLU A 298 20.06 12.21 40.64
N ARG A 299 19.62 10.96 40.58
CA ARG A 299 19.91 10.00 39.51
C ARG A 299 18.64 9.23 39.13
N ASP A 300 18.57 8.71 37.90
CA ASP A 300 17.42 7.92 37.44
C ASP A 300 17.15 6.67 38.31
N ILE A 301 18.19 6.09 38.91
CA ILE A 301 18.02 4.93 39.80
C ILE A 301 17.31 5.27 41.11
N ASP A 302 17.36 6.53 41.56
CA ASP A 302 16.80 6.93 42.84
C ASP A 302 15.25 6.89 42.82
N TYR A 303 14.63 6.98 41.64
CA TYR A 303 13.18 6.76 41.49
C TYR A 303 12.73 5.40 42.04
N GLN A 304 13.57 4.37 41.95
CA GLN A 304 13.25 3.02 42.44
C GLN A 304 13.15 2.97 43.98
N GLN A 305 13.78 3.91 44.68
CA GLN A 305 13.76 4.01 46.13
C GLN A 305 12.47 4.67 46.64
N ILE A 306 11.76 5.40 45.79
CA ILE A 306 10.52 6.09 46.15
C ILE A 306 9.38 5.06 46.21
N PRO A 307 8.68 4.91 47.35
CA PRO A 307 7.72 3.82 47.53
C PRO A 307 6.58 3.76 46.51
N ILE A 308 6.18 4.87 45.89
CA ILE A 308 5.10 4.89 44.89
C ILE A 308 5.49 4.15 43.58
N PHE A 309 6.77 4.18 43.21
CA PHE A 309 7.26 3.55 41.99
C PHE A 309 7.20 2.03 42.06
N THR A 310 7.29 1.44 43.26
CA THR A 310 7.12 0.00 43.48
C THR A 310 5.76 -0.52 42.98
N VAL A 311 4.70 0.29 43.10
CA VAL A 311 3.36 -0.05 42.62
C VAL A 311 3.35 -0.06 41.09
N LEU A 312 3.89 0.99 40.46
CA LEU A 312 3.93 1.12 39.00
C LEU A 312 4.77 0.01 38.35
N TYR A 313 5.96 -0.28 38.90
CA TYR A 313 6.83 -1.35 38.38
C TYR A 313 6.18 -2.72 38.50
N ARG A 314 5.58 -3.05 39.65
CA ARG A 314 4.84 -4.31 39.83
C ARG A 314 3.73 -4.48 38.79
N TYR A 315 2.92 -3.44 38.54
CA TYR A 315 1.86 -3.52 37.52
C TYR A 315 2.40 -3.56 36.09
N LEU A 316 3.53 -2.90 35.81
CA LEU A 316 4.23 -3.01 34.54
C LEU A 316 4.71 -4.45 34.30
N GLU A 317 5.30 -5.10 35.29
CA GLU A 317 5.73 -6.51 35.21
C GLU A 317 4.57 -7.45 34.93
N ILE A 318 3.46 -7.31 35.67
CA ILE A 318 2.23 -8.10 35.45
C ILE A 318 1.73 -7.93 34.01
N VAL A 319 1.60 -6.68 33.54
CA VAL A 319 1.11 -6.43 32.18
C VAL A 319 2.11 -6.90 31.12
N GLN A 320 3.42 -6.86 31.39
CA GLN A 320 4.43 -7.41 30.48
C GLN A 320 4.31 -8.94 30.37
N ALA A 321 4.04 -9.64 31.48
CA ALA A 321 3.73 -11.07 31.45
C ALA A 321 2.47 -11.35 30.62
N ASP A 322 1.41 -10.54 30.79
CA ASP A 322 0.20 -10.63 29.97
C ASP A 322 0.49 -10.39 28.48
N ILE A 323 1.34 -9.42 28.12
CA ILE A 323 1.75 -9.17 26.73
C ILE A 323 2.48 -10.39 26.16
N LYS A 324 3.36 -11.01 26.94
CA LYS A 324 4.08 -12.22 26.52
C LYS A 324 3.10 -13.36 26.25
N ALA A 325 2.19 -13.63 27.18
CA ALA A 325 1.15 -14.66 27.01
C ALA A 325 0.24 -14.37 25.79
N TRP A 326 -0.20 -13.11 25.64
CA TRP A 326 -1.03 -12.65 24.51
C TRP A 326 -0.33 -12.90 23.16
N ARG A 327 0.98 -12.63 23.07
CA ARG A 327 1.78 -12.89 21.87
C ARG A 327 1.96 -14.38 21.59
N THR A 328 2.28 -15.17 22.62
CA THR A 328 2.44 -16.63 22.49
C THR A 328 1.14 -17.30 22.03
N ALA A 329 -0.01 -16.81 22.49
CA ALA A 329 -1.33 -17.27 22.05
C ALA A 329 -1.72 -16.78 20.63
N GLY A 330 -0.86 -15.99 19.95
CA GLY A 330 -1.16 -15.44 18.63
C GLY A 330 -2.31 -14.43 18.62
N GLN A 331 -2.73 -13.92 19.78
CA GLN A 331 -3.89 -13.06 19.88
C GLN A 331 -3.61 -11.68 19.26
N SER A 332 -4.62 -11.13 18.59
CA SER A 332 -4.54 -9.79 18.02
C SER A 332 -5.88 -9.08 18.18
N VAL A 333 -5.83 -7.77 18.46
CA VAL A 333 -7.05 -6.93 18.45
C VAL A 333 -7.61 -6.82 17.04
N VAL A 334 -6.73 -6.93 16.04
CA VAL A 334 -7.08 -6.84 14.64
C VAL A 334 -7.15 -8.23 14.05
N ASP A 335 -8.27 -8.55 13.40
CA ASP A 335 -8.46 -9.76 12.63
C ASP A 335 -7.42 -9.85 11.51
N GLN A 336 -6.41 -10.70 11.73
CA GLN A 336 -5.29 -10.87 10.81
C GLN A 336 -5.71 -11.58 9.52
N SER A 337 -6.74 -12.42 9.56
CA SER A 337 -7.24 -13.17 8.41
C SER A 337 -7.79 -12.24 7.33
N LYS A 338 -8.35 -11.10 7.74
CA LYS A 338 -8.85 -10.03 6.86
C LYS A 338 -7.73 -9.14 6.30
N LYS A 339 -6.51 -9.23 6.84
CA LYS A 339 -5.34 -8.48 6.36
C LYS A 339 -4.41 -9.32 5.49
N TRP A 340 -4.26 -10.59 5.83
CA TRP A 340 -3.35 -11.50 5.15
C TRP A 340 -3.90 -11.86 3.76
N PRO A 341 -3.10 -11.79 2.70
CA PRO A 341 -3.49 -12.33 1.39
C PRO A 341 -3.71 -13.85 1.49
N ASP A 342 -4.64 -14.41 0.72
CA ASP A 342 -4.90 -15.86 0.69
C ASP A 342 -4.18 -16.49 -0.53
N PRO A 343 -2.90 -16.87 -0.43
CA PRO A 343 -2.22 -17.53 -1.53
C PRO A 343 -2.83 -18.89 -1.83
N VAL A 344 -2.88 -19.25 -3.12
CA VAL A 344 -3.15 -20.63 -3.55
C VAL A 344 -1.93 -21.51 -3.27
N GLU A 345 -2.14 -22.82 -3.22
CA GLU A 345 -1.07 -23.80 -3.01
C GLU A 345 0.10 -23.58 -3.99
N GLY A 346 1.33 -23.68 -3.49
CA GLY A 346 2.56 -23.43 -4.25
C GLY A 346 2.92 -21.95 -4.46
N LYS A 347 2.05 -21.00 -4.10
CA LYS A 347 2.38 -19.55 -4.15
C LYS A 347 2.58 -18.97 -2.77
N THR A 348 3.46 -17.96 -2.67
CA THR A 348 3.62 -17.17 -1.45
C THR A 348 2.67 -15.97 -1.45
N ALA A 349 2.38 -15.42 -0.26
CA ALA A 349 1.60 -14.18 -0.15
C ALA A 349 2.27 -13.01 -0.89
N LEU A 350 3.61 -12.97 -0.95
CA LEU A 350 4.37 -11.95 -1.68
C LEU A 350 4.15 -12.07 -3.20
N THR A 351 4.22 -13.30 -3.73
CA THR A 351 3.94 -13.59 -5.14
C THR A 351 2.52 -13.19 -5.51
N LEU A 352 1.53 -13.59 -4.69
CA LEU A 352 0.13 -13.22 -4.91
C LEU A 352 -0.04 -11.70 -4.98
N LEU A 353 0.55 -10.94 -4.04
CA LEU A 353 0.46 -9.47 -4.06
C LEU A 353 1.07 -8.86 -5.32
N ARG A 354 2.22 -9.37 -5.78
CA ARG A 354 2.85 -8.87 -7.02
C ARG A 354 1.94 -9.08 -8.23
N GLU A 355 1.38 -10.28 -8.39
CA GLU A 355 0.55 -10.65 -9.53
C GLU A 355 -0.86 -10.03 -9.50
N THR A 356 -1.49 -9.96 -8.33
CA THR A 356 -2.92 -9.62 -8.21
C THR A 356 -3.17 -8.21 -7.68
N VAL A 357 -2.14 -7.52 -7.19
CA VAL A 357 -2.24 -6.14 -6.70
C VAL A 357 -1.30 -5.21 -7.47
N VAL A 358 0.01 -5.48 -7.45
CA VAL A 358 1.00 -4.57 -8.06
C VAL A 358 0.81 -4.48 -9.57
N GLU A 359 0.65 -5.61 -10.25
CA GLU A 359 0.50 -5.64 -11.71
C GLU A 359 -0.79 -4.96 -12.20
N PRO A 360 -1.98 -5.23 -11.64
CA PRO A 360 -3.18 -4.45 -11.97
C PRO A 360 -3.02 -2.95 -11.72
N LEU A 361 -2.35 -2.56 -10.61
CA LEU A 361 -2.08 -1.15 -10.32
C LEU A 361 -1.12 -0.51 -11.33
N ARG A 362 -0.17 -1.27 -11.85
CA ARG A 362 0.72 -0.82 -12.93
C ARG A 362 -0.08 -0.53 -14.20
N LEU A 363 -0.96 -1.44 -14.59
CA LEU A 363 -1.84 -1.26 -15.76
C LEU A 363 -2.79 -0.06 -15.58
N GLU A 364 -3.21 0.22 -14.34
CA GLU A 364 -3.98 1.43 -14.00
C GLU A 364 -3.20 2.75 -14.15
N CYS A 365 -1.89 2.73 -14.42
CA CYS A 365 -1.11 3.94 -14.73
C CYS A 365 -1.32 4.44 -16.16
N ALA A 366 -2.00 3.67 -17.02
CA ALA A 366 -2.20 4.04 -18.41
C ALA A 366 -3.03 5.35 -18.55
N PRO A 367 -2.71 6.18 -19.56
CA PRO A 367 -3.29 7.52 -19.70
C PRO A 367 -4.75 7.51 -20.16
N ARG A 368 -5.22 6.41 -20.77
CA ARG A 368 -6.59 6.27 -21.25
C ARG A 368 -7.38 5.29 -20.40
N ASP A 369 -8.69 5.43 -20.40
CA ASP A 369 -9.60 4.47 -19.79
C ASP A 369 -9.83 3.25 -20.69
N GLN A 370 -10.64 2.31 -20.23
CA GLN A 370 -11.01 1.08 -20.96
C GLN A 370 -11.72 1.34 -22.31
N TRP A 371 -12.22 2.56 -22.52
CA TRP A 371 -12.91 2.99 -23.74
C TRP A 371 -12.00 3.83 -24.66
N GLY A 372 -10.71 3.98 -24.32
CA GLY A 372 -9.74 4.74 -25.11
C GLY A 372 -9.80 6.26 -24.91
N GLN A 373 -10.61 6.76 -23.98
CA GLN A 373 -10.67 8.19 -23.66
C GLN A 373 -9.58 8.57 -22.67
N PHE A 374 -9.03 9.78 -22.79
CA PHE A 374 -8.06 10.27 -21.81
C PHE A 374 -8.68 10.37 -20.43
N ARG A 375 -7.97 9.86 -19.42
CA ARG A 375 -8.38 9.95 -18.03
C ARG A 375 -8.06 11.34 -17.48
N VAL A 376 -8.73 11.69 -16.38
CA VAL A 376 -8.43 12.92 -15.63
C VAL A 376 -6.97 12.89 -15.17
N GLU A 377 -6.25 14.00 -15.38
CA GLU A 377 -4.81 14.14 -15.11
C GLU A 377 -4.42 13.69 -13.69
N ARG A 378 -5.17 14.17 -12.68
CA ARG A 378 -5.00 13.79 -11.27
C ARG A 378 -5.23 12.31 -10.98
N ALA A 379 -6.09 11.63 -11.76
CA ALA A 379 -6.34 10.20 -11.60
C ALA A 379 -5.14 9.37 -12.07
N ILE A 380 -4.49 9.77 -13.15
CA ILE A 380 -3.26 9.14 -13.66
C ILE A 380 -2.12 9.34 -12.66
N ALA A 381 -1.91 10.57 -12.18
CA ALA A 381 -0.92 10.87 -11.14
C ALA A 381 -1.14 10.02 -9.87
N LYS A 382 -2.41 9.83 -9.46
CA LYS A 382 -2.75 8.97 -8.32
C LYS A 382 -2.44 7.51 -8.59
N SER A 383 -2.74 6.99 -9.77
CA SER A 383 -2.36 5.62 -10.16
C SER A 383 -0.85 5.42 -10.10
N LEU A 384 -0.07 6.34 -10.68
CA LEU A 384 1.40 6.31 -10.64
C LEU A 384 1.92 6.29 -9.20
N GLN A 385 1.41 7.19 -8.34
CA GLN A 385 1.79 7.26 -6.93
C GLN A 385 1.52 5.95 -6.19
N ILE A 386 0.32 5.37 -6.37
CA ILE A 386 -0.09 4.14 -5.70
C ILE A 386 0.71 2.95 -6.21
N PHE A 387 0.95 2.86 -7.52
CA PHE A 387 1.80 1.83 -8.11
C PHE A 387 3.23 1.90 -7.54
N LEU A 388 3.86 3.08 -7.50
CA LEU A 388 5.22 3.23 -6.97
C LEU A 388 5.32 2.87 -5.47
N LEU A 389 4.29 3.19 -4.67
CA LEU A 389 4.22 2.79 -3.26
C LEU A 389 4.13 1.26 -3.10
N TRP A 390 3.27 0.61 -3.89
CA TRP A 390 3.10 -0.84 -3.88
C TRP A 390 4.32 -1.58 -4.41
N HIS A 391 4.86 -1.13 -5.53
CA HIS A 391 6.11 -1.62 -6.09
C HIS A 391 7.23 -1.53 -5.06
N GLY A 392 7.41 -0.36 -4.44
CA GLY A 392 8.46 -0.09 -3.48
C GLY A 392 8.46 -1.01 -2.25
N LEU A 393 7.29 -1.50 -1.79
CA LEU A 393 7.18 -2.41 -0.64
C LEU A 393 7.03 -3.89 -1.01
N CYS A 394 6.68 -4.23 -2.26
CA CYS A 394 6.56 -5.61 -2.72
C CYS A 394 7.79 -6.11 -3.49
N TYR A 395 8.61 -5.23 -4.07
CA TYR A 395 9.84 -5.60 -4.78
C TYR A 395 11.11 -5.31 -3.98
N ARG A 396 10.99 -4.65 -2.83
CA ARG A 396 12.09 -4.46 -1.87
C ARG A 396 11.64 -4.73 -0.45
N PRO A 397 12.52 -5.27 0.41
CA PRO A 397 12.22 -5.45 1.83
C PRO A 397 11.76 -4.12 2.48
N PRO A 398 10.55 -4.08 3.04
CA PRO A 398 9.98 -2.86 3.58
C PRO A 398 10.65 -2.49 4.91
N GLY A 399 11.26 -1.30 4.92
CA GLY A 399 11.62 -0.60 6.14
C GLY A 399 10.37 -0.13 6.91
N ARG A 400 10.52 0.89 7.75
CA ARG A 400 9.36 1.44 8.47
C ARG A 400 8.61 2.40 7.55
N GLN A 401 7.27 2.42 7.63
CA GLN A 401 6.44 3.27 6.76
C GLN A 401 6.82 4.76 6.79
N GLU A 402 7.37 5.23 7.90
CA GLU A 402 7.82 6.61 8.06
C GLU A 402 8.93 6.98 7.07
N GLU A 403 9.82 6.04 6.76
CA GLU A 403 10.95 6.26 5.84
C GLU A 403 10.47 6.70 4.45
N LEU A 404 9.43 6.03 3.90
CA LEU A 404 8.81 6.42 2.63
C LEU A 404 7.87 7.62 2.77
N ARG A 405 7.16 7.74 3.89
CA ARG A 405 6.20 8.82 4.14
C ARG A 405 6.90 10.19 4.19
N THR A 406 8.10 10.24 4.77
CA THR A 406 8.89 11.47 4.91
C THR A 406 9.97 11.59 3.83
N LEU A 407 9.94 10.74 2.81
CA LEU A 407 10.89 10.75 1.71
C LEU A 407 10.77 12.05 0.93
N LYS A 408 11.88 12.77 0.77
CA LYS A 408 11.98 14.03 0.05
C LYS A 408 12.58 13.82 -1.34
N VAL A 409 12.32 14.76 -2.23
CA VAL A 409 12.97 14.88 -3.56
C VAL A 409 13.36 16.33 -3.78
N SER A 410 14.51 16.56 -4.41
CA SER A 410 14.90 17.92 -4.81
C SER A 410 14.01 18.40 -5.95
N LEU A 411 13.59 19.66 -5.88
CA LEU A 411 12.82 20.36 -6.92
C LEU A 411 13.64 21.48 -7.58
N SER A 412 14.92 21.57 -7.24
CA SER A 412 15.89 22.50 -7.81
C SER A 412 17.15 21.75 -8.27
N CYS A 413 17.79 22.29 -9.30
CA CYS A 413 19.07 21.80 -9.81
C CYS A 413 20.19 22.82 -9.53
N PRO A 414 21.47 22.40 -9.49
CA PRO A 414 22.59 23.32 -9.49
C PRO A 414 22.55 24.24 -10.72
N ILE A 415 23.09 25.45 -10.58
CA ILE A 415 23.13 26.44 -11.67
C ILE A 415 23.98 25.93 -12.84
N GLN A 416 25.10 25.27 -12.54
CA GLN A 416 25.95 24.62 -13.54
C GLN A 416 25.58 23.14 -13.63
N ARG A 417 25.26 22.67 -14.84
CA ARG A 417 25.02 21.24 -15.09
C ARG A 417 26.30 20.45 -14.77
N PRO A 418 26.25 19.42 -13.92
CA PRO A 418 27.40 18.54 -13.69
C PRO A 418 27.84 17.85 -15.00
N ALA A 419 29.14 17.67 -15.21
CA ALA A 419 29.69 17.17 -16.48
C ALA A 419 29.21 15.76 -16.83
N GLU A 420 28.98 14.95 -15.81
CA GLU A 420 28.47 13.58 -15.85
C GLU A 420 26.98 13.47 -16.19
N VAL A 421 26.22 14.57 -16.17
CA VAL A 421 24.80 14.58 -16.54
C VAL A 421 24.67 14.81 -18.06
N PRO A 422 24.08 13.86 -18.82
CA PRO A 422 23.83 14.04 -20.25
C PRO A 422 22.97 15.27 -20.56
N GLU A 423 23.06 15.80 -21.77
CA GLU A 423 22.31 17.01 -22.17
C GLU A 423 20.79 16.85 -22.04
N ASP A 424 20.29 15.66 -22.35
CA ASP A 424 18.90 15.22 -22.26
C ASP A 424 18.59 14.44 -20.96
N GLY A 425 19.57 14.34 -20.07
CA GLY A 425 19.47 13.57 -18.82
C GLY A 425 18.53 14.22 -17.81
N CYS A 426 17.56 13.46 -17.32
CA CYS A 426 16.74 13.87 -16.18
C CYS A 426 17.57 13.81 -14.90
N TYR A 427 17.61 14.91 -14.14
CA TYR A 427 18.48 15.05 -12.98
C TYR A 427 17.71 15.55 -11.76
N PHE A 428 17.75 14.75 -10.68
CA PHE A 428 17.19 15.09 -9.37
C PHE A 428 18.34 15.01 -8.37
N PRO A 429 19.10 16.08 -8.14
CA PRO A 429 20.33 16.02 -7.34
C PRO A 429 20.08 15.62 -5.89
N GLU A 430 21.06 14.97 -5.27
CA GLU A 430 21.16 14.96 -3.81
C GLU A 430 21.52 16.38 -3.34
N PRO A 431 20.75 16.98 -2.41
CA PRO A 431 21.13 18.27 -1.86
C PRO A 431 22.44 18.18 -1.07
N PRO A 432 23.30 19.22 -1.12
CA PRO A 432 24.52 19.27 -0.32
C PRO A 432 24.26 19.06 1.18
N LEU A 433 25.19 18.42 1.90
CA LEU A 433 25.00 18.03 3.31
C LEU A 433 24.72 19.22 4.23
N GLU A 434 25.23 20.41 3.90
CA GLU A 434 24.98 21.66 4.62
C GLU A 434 23.55 22.19 4.46
N ARG A 435 22.86 21.78 3.40
CA ARG A 435 21.47 22.14 3.10
C ARG A 435 20.48 21.16 3.71
N ARG A 436 20.87 19.90 3.85
CA ARG A 436 19.99 18.87 4.41
C ARG A 436 19.56 19.18 5.84
N HIS A 437 18.34 18.74 6.17
CA HIS A 437 17.78 18.93 7.52
C HIS A 437 18.66 18.20 8.54
N LYS A 438 19.05 18.90 9.60
CA LYS A 438 19.89 18.38 10.67
C LYS A 438 19.10 18.31 11.98
N ASN A 439 19.36 17.28 12.77
CA ASN A 439 18.87 17.21 14.14
C ASN A 439 19.63 18.19 15.05
N GLU A 440 19.24 18.24 16.33
CA GLU A 440 19.85 19.13 17.33
C GLU A 440 21.36 18.92 17.52
N ASN A 441 21.89 17.73 17.16
CA ASN A 441 23.32 17.43 17.23
C ASN A 441 24.07 17.81 15.96
N GLY A 442 23.41 18.47 14.99
CA GLY A 442 24.01 18.87 13.71
C GLY A 442 24.17 17.72 12.71
N VAL A 443 23.62 16.53 12.99
CA VAL A 443 23.68 15.36 12.11
C VAL A 443 22.48 15.36 11.16
N VAL A 444 22.70 15.04 9.89
CA VAL A 444 21.63 14.96 8.89
C VAL A 444 20.55 13.96 9.32
N ASP A 445 19.31 14.42 9.37
CA ASP A 445 18.13 13.69 9.85
C ASP A 445 16.95 13.91 8.88
N ASP A 446 17.15 13.50 7.62
CA ASP A 446 16.08 13.35 6.64
C ASP A 446 16.35 12.21 5.65
N ASN A 447 15.32 11.88 4.86
CA ASN A 447 15.38 10.84 3.83
C ASN A 447 15.18 11.47 2.46
N TYR A 448 15.99 11.09 1.49
CA TYR A 448 15.93 11.63 0.12
C TYR A 448 15.91 10.54 -0.94
N LEU A 449 15.16 10.78 -1.99
CA LEU A 449 15.26 10.09 -3.27
C LEU A 449 15.89 11.07 -4.25
N TYR A 450 16.99 10.65 -4.87
CA TYR A 450 17.70 11.45 -5.86
C TYR A 450 18.10 10.59 -7.06
N ARG A 451 18.37 11.23 -8.19
CA ARG A 451 18.87 10.61 -9.42
C ARG A 451 20.27 11.14 -9.72
N THR A 452 21.23 10.24 -9.85
CA THR A 452 22.64 10.56 -10.14
C THR A 452 23.16 9.74 -11.32
N TYR A 453 24.18 10.25 -12.00
CA TYR A 453 24.88 9.55 -13.08
C TYR A 453 26.21 8.95 -12.62
N VAL A 454 26.62 9.24 -11.38
CA VAL A 454 27.77 8.63 -10.72
C VAL A 454 27.34 8.14 -9.35
N TYR A 455 27.59 6.87 -9.06
CA TYR A 455 27.32 6.25 -7.76
C TYR A 455 28.44 5.27 -7.43
N GLU A 456 29.01 5.36 -6.24
CA GLU A 456 30.15 4.52 -5.79
C GLU A 456 31.31 4.49 -6.80
N ASN A 457 31.66 5.65 -7.36
CA ASN A 457 32.69 5.83 -8.41
C ASN A 457 32.41 5.10 -9.74
N GLN A 458 31.20 4.58 -9.93
CA GLN A 458 30.74 4.00 -11.19
C GLN A 458 29.85 4.99 -11.94
N VAL A 459 30.08 5.14 -13.25
CA VAL A 459 29.25 5.96 -14.14
C VAL A 459 28.08 5.13 -14.66
N TYR A 460 26.89 5.71 -14.64
CA TYR A 460 25.64 5.14 -15.13
C TYR A 460 25.06 6.07 -16.21
N PRO A 461 25.30 5.80 -17.50
CA PRO A 461 24.86 6.67 -18.60
C PRO A 461 23.35 6.95 -18.63
N GLU A 462 22.54 6.01 -18.15
CA GLU A 462 21.09 6.12 -18.03
C GLU A 462 20.62 6.84 -16.75
N GLY A 463 21.55 7.11 -15.83
CA GLY A 463 21.29 7.61 -14.49
C GLY A 463 20.65 6.56 -13.59
N VAL A 464 20.83 6.69 -12.28
CA VAL A 464 20.28 5.79 -11.26
C VAL A 464 19.56 6.54 -10.16
N TYR A 465 18.43 5.99 -9.70
CA TYR A 465 17.74 6.48 -8.51
C TYR A 465 18.34 5.83 -7.26
N VAL A 466 18.66 6.66 -6.28
CA VAL A 466 19.24 6.26 -5.00
C VAL A 466 18.35 6.78 -3.87
N LEU A 467 18.03 5.87 -2.96
CA LEU A 467 17.30 6.17 -1.73
C LEU A 467 18.30 6.32 -0.59
N ASP A 468 18.40 7.52 -0.04
CA ASP A 468 19.21 7.84 1.13
C ASP A 468 18.33 7.95 2.38
N ILE A 469 18.50 7.00 3.30
CA ILE A 469 17.76 6.92 4.57
C ILE A 469 18.72 7.30 5.70
N ARG A 470 18.58 8.52 6.23
CA ARG A 470 19.35 9.00 7.40
C ARG A 470 18.48 9.32 8.60
N SER A 471 17.18 9.52 8.38
CA SER A 471 16.24 9.75 9.46
C SER A 471 15.60 8.47 9.95
N TYR A 472 15.29 8.44 11.24
CA TYR A 472 14.48 7.44 11.97
C TYR A 472 15.24 6.35 12.74
N LYS A 473 14.49 5.56 13.54
CA LYS A 473 15.04 4.52 14.45
C LYS A 473 15.91 3.48 13.73
N THR A 474 15.73 3.32 12.42
CA THR A 474 16.55 2.43 11.59
C THR A 474 17.98 2.97 11.49
N ALA A 475 18.16 4.27 11.23
CA ALA A 475 19.47 4.89 11.15
C ALA A 475 20.16 4.95 12.52
N GLU A 476 19.41 5.17 13.60
CA GLU A 476 19.96 5.16 14.98
C GLU A 476 20.60 3.81 15.36
N LYS A 477 20.09 2.70 14.83
CA LYS A 477 20.58 1.35 15.15
C LYS A 477 21.54 0.78 14.12
N HIS A 478 21.37 1.14 12.86
CA HIS A 478 22.07 0.49 11.73
C HIS A 478 22.87 1.48 10.88
N GLY A 479 22.95 2.75 11.26
CA GLY A 479 23.58 3.80 10.48
C GLY A 479 22.76 4.25 9.26
N PRO A 480 23.22 5.31 8.57
CA PRO A 480 22.60 5.77 7.33
C PRO A 480 22.69 4.68 6.25
N LYS A 481 21.69 4.64 5.35
CA LYS A 481 21.62 3.65 4.27
C LYS A 481 21.45 4.32 2.93
N LEU A 482 22.36 4.01 2.01
CA LEU A 482 22.22 4.32 0.59
C LEU A 482 21.74 3.06 -0.12
N ILE A 483 20.63 3.16 -0.84
CA ILE A 483 20.00 2.03 -1.50
C ILE A 483 19.78 2.38 -2.97
N LEU A 484 20.56 1.75 -3.85
CA LEU A 484 20.36 1.79 -5.28
C LEU A 484 19.02 1.13 -5.65
N ILE A 485 18.14 1.86 -6.34
CA ILE A 485 16.90 1.29 -6.86
C ILE A 485 17.22 0.55 -8.17
N ARG A 486 16.81 -0.70 -8.29
CA ARG A 486 17.05 -1.46 -9.52
C ARG A 486 16.11 -1.01 -10.64
N ASN A 487 16.68 -0.62 -11.78
CA ASN A 487 15.92 -0.22 -12.97
C ASN A 487 15.43 -1.44 -13.77
N GLN A 488 14.47 -2.17 -13.22
CA GLN A 488 13.94 -3.38 -13.86
C GLN A 488 13.01 -3.06 -15.04
N ILE A 489 13.04 -3.92 -16.06
CA ILE A 489 12.07 -3.93 -17.16
C ILE A 489 10.78 -4.61 -16.65
N LEU A 490 9.63 -3.97 -16.90
CA LEU A 490 8.31 -4.43 -16.50
C LEU A 490 7.58 -5.09 -17.71
N PRO A 491 6.47 -5.81 -17.50
CA PRO A 491 5.79 -6.56 -18.56
C PRO A 491 5.32 -5.74 -19.78
N ASP A 492 5.19 -4.43 -19.66
CA ASP A 492 4.89 -3.51 -20.78
C ASP A 492 6.13 -3.03 -21.55
N GLY A 493 7.31 -3.58 -21.24
CA GLY A 493 8.59 -3.16 -21.83
C GLY A 493 9.15 -1.87 -21.26
N LYS A 494 8.38 -1.12 -20.44
CA LYS A 494 8.87 0.07 -19.75
C LYS A 494 9.77 -0.31 -18.59
N ARG A 495 10.69 0.58 -18.25
CA ARG A 495 11.54 0.45 -17.08
C ARG A 495 10.89 1.10 -15.87
N LEU A 496 11.25 0.66 -14.66
CA LEU A 496 10.74 1.26 -13.43
C LEU A 496 11.01 2.77 -13.36
N TYR A 497 12.15 3.23 -13.85
CA TYR A 497 12.48 4.66 -13.87
C TYR A 497 11.52 5.48 -14.73
N ASP A 498 10.97 4.91 -15.80
CA ASP A 498 9.96 5.59 -16.61
C ASP A 498 8.73 5.96 -15.77
N TYR A 499 8.38 5.14 -14.78
CA TYR A 499 7.27 5.43 -13.86
C TYR A 499 7.63 6.48 -12.81
N PHE A 500 8.89 6.50 -12.33
CA PHE A 500 9.37 7.59 -11.48
C PHE A 500 9.36 8.92 -12.23
N ASP A 501 9.87 8.93 -13.46
CA ASP A 501 9.95 10.11 -14.31
C ASP A 501 8.54 10.59 -14.70
N GLN A 502 7.64 9.69 -15.11
CA GLN A 502 6.23 10.03 -15.38
C GLN A 502 5.52 10.60 -14.16
N TYR A 503 5.84 10.08 -12.96
CA TYR A 503 5.27 10.59 -11.73
C TYR A 503 5.88 11.94 -11.33
N LEU A 504 7.18 12.17 -11.49
CA LEU A 504 7.83 13.40 -11.06
C LEU A 504 7.68 14.54 -12.08
N CYS A 505 7.82 14.24 -13.37
CA CYS A 505 7.87 15.20 -14.46
C CYS A 505 6.56 15.27 -15.27
N GLY A 506 5.65 14.29 -15.10
CA GLY A 506 4.44 14.18 -15.90
C GLY A 506 4.58 13.22 -17.08
N MET A 507 3.48 12.99 -17.79
CA MET A 507 3.41 12.05 -18.90
C MET A 507 2.90 12.75 -20.15
N TRP A 508 3.73 12.80 -21.19
CA TRP A 508 3.30 13.20 -22.53
C TRP A 508 2.82 11.98 -23.31
N VAL A 509 1.72 12.15 -24.05
CA VAL A 509 1.16 11.10 -24.91
C VAL A 509 1.00 11.68 -26.31
N ALA A 510 1.71 11.11 -27.27
CA ALA A 510 1.51 11.43 -28.67
C ALA A 510 0.09 11.05 -29.09
N SER A 511 -0.60 11.99 -29.73
CA SER A 511 -1.92 11.79 -30.30
C SER A 511 -2.06 12.61 -31.59
N GLY A 512 -3.01 12.21 -32.43
CA GLY A 512 -3.29 12.85 -33.72
C GLY A 512 -4.52 13.76 -33.67
N ASP A 513 -4.94 14.20 -32.48
CA ASP A 513 -6.13 15.02 -32.31
C ASP A 513 -5.80 16.49 -32.69
N SER A 514 -6.79 17.23 -33.18
CA SER A 514 -6.58 18.61 -33.69
C SER A 514 -6.12 19.59 -32.61
N GLU A 515 -6.52 19.35 -31.36
CA GLU A 515 -6.17 20.13 -30.16
C GLU A 515 -4.76 19.81 -29.62
N ASP A 516 -4.07 18.83 -30.21
CA ASP A 516 -2.76 18.42 -29.76
C ASP A 516 -1.67 19.44 -30.11
N ARG A 517 -0.76 19.63 -29.17
CA ARG A 517 0.38 20.53 -29.26
C ARG A 517 1.61 19.76 -29.72
N PHE A 518 2.55 20.46 -30.35
CA PHE A 518 3.87 19.90 -30.62
C PHE A 518 4.67 19.80 -29.33
N TYR A 519 5.34 18.68 -29.11
CA TYR A 519 6.30 18.56 -28.02
C TYR A 519 7.53 19.43 -28.33
N GLN A 520 7.85 20.32 -27.40
CA GLN A 520 8.97 21.28 -27.50
C GLN A 520 9.84 21.28 -26.23
N TRP A 521 9.84 20.17 -25.47
CA TRP A 521 10.48 20.08 -24.16
C TRP A 521 11.84 19.36 -24.21
N TRP A 522 12.17 18.47 -23.28
CA TRP A 522 13.53 17.93 -23.15
C TRP A 522 13.73 16.56 -23.82
N GLU A 523 12.68 15.76 -24.01
CA GLU A 523 12.80 14.44 -24.64
C GLU A 523 13.00 14.57 -26.16
N ALA A 524 14.23 14.31 -26.62
CA ALA A 524 14.62 14.40 -28.03
C ALA A 524 13.73 13.53 -28.93
N GLY A 525 13.40 12.31 -28.50
CA GLY A 525 12.57 11.37 -29.26
C GLY A 525 11.13 11.85 -29.49
N LEU A 526 10.64 12.79 -28.68
CA LEU A 526 9.29 13.34 -28.80
C LEU A 526 9.26 14.67 -29.56
N GLN A 527 10.40 15.31 -29.82
CA GLN A 527 10.44 16.62 -30.49
C GLN A 527 9.65 16.64 -31.79
N GLY A 528 8.77 17.64 -31.93
CA GLY A 528 7.93 17.79 -33.12
C GLY A 528 6.81 16.74 -33.26
N GLN A 529 6.65 15.81 -32.32
CA GLN A 529 5.47 14.96 -32.28
C GLN A 529 4.28 15.74 -31.71
N ARG A 530 3.10 15.59 -32.32
CA ARG A 530 1.85 16.12 -31.75
C ARG A 530 1.35 15.21 -30.64
N GLY A 531 0.89 15.82 -29.57
CA GLY A 531 0.27 15.12 -28.45
C GLY A 531 -0.19 16.08 -27.36
N ARG A 532 -0.36 15.52 -26.17
CA ARG A 532 -0.74 16.29 -24.98
C ARG A 532 -0.13 15.71 -23.72
N TRP A 533 -0.01 16.56 -22.70
CA TRP A 533 0.25 16.12 -21.33
C TRP A 533 -0.99 15.37 -20.82
N ALA A 534 -0.85 14.07 -20.59
CA ALA A 534 -1.87 13.25 -19.96
C ALA A 534 -1.90 13.47 -18.43
N THR A 535 -0.80 13.92 -17.84
CA THR A 535 -0.73 14.36 -16.44
C THR A 535 0.53 15.20 -16.22
N LYS A 536 0.50 16.13 -15.26
CA LYS A 536 1.69 16.82 -14.71
C LYS A 536 2.33 16.03 -13.55
N GLY A 537 1.92 14.77 -13.37
CA GLY A 537 2.46 13.88 -12.35
C GLY A 537 2.18 14.38 -10.94
N ARG A 538 3.22 14.48 -10.11
CA ARG A 538 3.17 14.89 -8.70
C ARG A 538 2.57 16.28 -8.53
N MET A 539 2.75 17.16 -9.53
CA MET A 539 2.23 18.54 -9.48
C MET A 539 0.70 18.62 -9.54
N GLU A 540 0.01 17.56 -9.99
CA GLU A 540 -1.47 17.45 -9.95
C GLU A 540 -2.06 17.52 -8.54
N PHE A 541 -1.24 17.32 -7.51
CA PHE A 541 -1.65 17.35 -6.11
C PHE A 541 -1.38 18.69 -5.43
N GLU A 542 -0.87 19.68 -6.16
CA GLU A 542 -0.45 20.98 -5.62
C GLU A 542 0.40 20.81 -4.35
N PRO A 543 1.50 20.03 -4.43
CA PRO A 543 2.22 19.62 -3.23
C PRO A 543 2.92 20.81 -2.56
N GLU A 544 2.93 20.80 -1.23
CA GLU A 544 3.73 21.77 -0.47
C GLU A 544 5.19 21.70 -0.91
N THR A 545 5.74 22.86 -1.27
CA THR A 545 7.13 23.03 -1.68
C THR A 545 7.84 23.88 -0.65
N TYR A 546 8.99 23.39 -0.21
CA TYR A 546 9.78 23.99 0.85
C TYR A 546 11.00 24.63 0.22
N ARG A 547 11.27 25.88 0.62
CA ARG A 547 12.45 26.64 0.19
C ARG A 547 13.35 26.80 1.39
N GLU A 548 14.62 26.44 1.25
CA GLU A 548 15.60 26.74 2.28
C GLU A 548 15.99 28.21 2.22
N GLN A 549 16.16 28.83 3.39
CA GLN A 549 16.65 30.19 3.48
C GLN A 549 18.08 30.25 2.90
N ALA A 550 18.32 31.22 2.02
CA ALA A 550 19.65 31.41 1.45
C ALA A 550 20.60 31.87 2.56
N SER A 551 21.75 31.21 2.68
CA SER A 551 22.81 31.61 3.63
C SER A 551 23.47 32.94 3.24
N SER A 552 23.32 33.37 1.99
CA SER A 552 23.72 34.69 1.49
C SER A 552 22.90 35.06 0.24
N ALA A 553 22.92 36.33 -0.18
CA ALA A 553 22.26 36.79 -1.39
C ALA A 553 22.74 36.11 -2.69
N GLN A 554 23.92 35.47 -2.68
CA GLN A 554 24.51 34.78 -3.82
C GLN A 554 24.36 33.25 -3.75
N SER A 555 23.83 32.71 -2.65
CA SER A 555 23.72 31.27 -2.49
C SER A 555 22.50 30.71 -3.25
N PRO A 556 22.65 29.59 -3.98
CA PRO A 556 21.54 29.01 -4.72
C PRO A 556 20.39 28.65 -3.78
N LEU A 557 19.17 28.96 -4.21
CA LEU A 557 17.94 28.59 -3.52
C LEU A 557 17.68 27.11 -3.76
N TRP A 558 17.74 26.31 -2.70
CA TRP A 558 17.38 24.91 -2.75
C TRP A 558 15.90 24.74 -2.41
N CYS A 559 15.18 24.08 -3.32
CA CYS A 559 13.77 23.76 -3.18
C CYS A 559 13.62 22.24 -3.10
N TRP A 560 12.77 21.77 -2.20
CA TRP A 560 12.45 20.35 -2.08
C TRP A 560 10.97 20.14 -1.76
N GLY A 561 10.50 18.91 -1.93
CA GLY A 561 9.17 18.51 -1.52
C GLY A 561 9.09 17.03 -1.18
N TYR A 562 7.97 16.60 -0.58
CA TYR A 562 7.76 15.18 -0.29
C TYR A 562 7.48 14.39 -1.58
N MET A 563 8.10 13.23 -1.72
CA MET A 563 7.93 12.30 -2.84
C MET A 563 6.47 11.85 -2.96
N PHE A 564 5.89 11.40 -1.84
CA PHE A 564 4.51 10.92 -1.77
C PHE A 564 3.66 11.85 -0.91
N VAL A 565 2.55 12.33 -1.47
CA VAL A 565 1.66 13.31 -0.82
C VAL A 565 0.23 12.82 -0.76
N GLN A 566 -0.55 13.42 0.14
CA GLN A 566 -2.00 13.20 0.18
C GLN A 566 -2.62 13.80 -1.09
N PRO A 567 -3.25 12.99 -1.96
CA PRO A 567 -3.67 13.49 -3.27
C PRO A 567 -4.60 14.69 -3.22
N LEU A 568 -5.39 14.86 -2.16
CA LEU A 568 -6.34 15.97 -2.00
C LEU A 568 -5.74 17.22 -1.34
N ALA A 569 -4.71 17.07 -0.52
CA ALA A 569 -4.22 18.15 0.34
C ALA A 569 -2.82 18.64 -0.03
N GLY A 570 -2.08 17.92 -0.89
CA GLY A 570 -0.69 18.25 -1.24
C GLY A 570 0.33 18.10 -0.11
N LYS A 571 -0.12 17.71 1.10
CA LYS A 571 0.73 17.57 2.29
C LYS A 571 1.34 16.18 2.38
N VAL A 572 2.37 16.06 3.23
CA VAL A 572 2.92 14.75 3.64
C VAL A 572 1.80 13.79 4.07
N MET A 573 1.90 12.52 3.67
CA MET A 573 0.92 11.52 4.10
C MET A 573 0.94 11.37 5.64
N THR A 574 -0.24 11.29 6.25
CA THR A 574 -0.35 10.83 7.65
C THR A 574 -0.17 9.31 7.71
N PRO A 575 0.13 8.71 8.88
CA PRO A 575 0.19 7.26 9.02
C PRO A 575 -1.10 6.54 8.54
N GLN A 576 -2.25 7.17 8.77
CA GLN A 576 -3.54 6.64 8.33
C GLN A 576 -3.74 6.77 6.81
N ALA A 577 -3.42 7.93 6.22
CA ALA A 577 -3.50 8.13 4.77
C ALA A 577 -2.55 7.17 4.03
N PHE A 578 -1.33 7.01 4.54
CA PHE A 578 -0.35 6.08 4.01
C PHE A 578 -0.85 4.63 4.09
N SER A 579 -1.39 4.20 5.24
CA SER A 579 -1.98 2.85 5.36
C SER A 579 -3.15 2.63 4.39
N ARG A 580 -4.02 3.63 4.20
CA ARG A 580 -5.14 3.55 3.25
C ARG A 580 -4.70 3.44 1.78
N ALA A 581 -3.52 3.95 1.43
CA ALA A 581 -2.94 3.76 0.10
C ALA A 581 -2.66 2.28 -0.24
N PHE A 582 -2.55 1.42 0.78
CA PHE A 582 -2.46 -0.03 0.62
C PHE A 582 -3.81 -0.71 0.85
N GLU A 583 -4.50 -0.38 1.95
CA GLU A 583 -5.74 -1.08 2.30
C GLU A 583 -6.85 -0.94 1.22
N ILE A 584 -6.98 0.23 0.58
CA ILE A 584 -8.04 0.46 -0.40
C ILE A 584 -7.79 -0.33 -1.70
N PRO A 585 -6.63 -0.22 -2.38
CA PRO A 585 -6.37 -1.02 -3.58
C PRO A 585 -6.42 -2.52 -3.34
N ALA A 586 -5.84 -3.00 -2.24
CA ALA A 586 -5.86 -4.43 -1.94
C ALA A 586 -7.27 -4.92 -1.60
N HIS A 587 -8.09 -4.14 -0.89
CA HIS A 587 -9.48 -4.52 -0.63
C HIS A 587 -10.25 -4.64 -1.94
N ARG A 588 -10.07 -3.69 -2.84
CA ARG A 588 -10.70 -3.68 -4.16
C ARG A 588 -10.32 -4.91 -5.00
N LEU A 589 -9.04 -5.29 -5.01
CA LEU A 589 -8.51 -6.33 -5.90
C LEU A 589 -8.60 -7.73 -5.28
N ILE A 590 -8.22 -7.90 -4.01
CA ILE A 590 -8.13 -9.19 -3.32
C ILE A 590 -9.04 -9.31 -2.09
N GLY A 591 -9.81 -8.28 -1.72
CA GLY A 591 -10.76 -8.33 -0.59
C GLY A 591 -10.10 -8.40 0.78
N LYS A 592 -8.81 -8.07 0.83
CA LYS A 592 -8.01 -8.04 2.05
C LYS A 592 -7.49 -6.64 2.28
N ARG A 593 -7.17 -6.31 3.53
CA ARG A 593 -6.66 -4.99 3.93
C ARG A 593 -5.25 -5.08 4.52
N PRO A 594 -4.24 -5.55 3.75
CA PRO A 594 -2.86 -5.49 4.19
C PRO A 594 -2.46 -4.03 4.44
N SER A 595 -1.74 -3.83 5.54
CA SER A 595 -1.11 -2.56 5.88
C SER A 595 0.37 -2.59 5.51
N PRO A 596 1.09 -1.45 5.48
CA PRO A 596 2.54 -1.45 5.32
C PRO A 596 3.25 -2.35 6.34
N HIS A 597 2.74 -2.40 7.57
CA HIS A 597 3.23 -3.31 8.60
C HIS A 597 2.98 -4.78 8.24
N THR A 598 1.83 -5.11 7.65
CA THR A 598 1.51 -6.46 7.12
C THR A 598 2.53 -6.89 6.06
N LEU A 599 2.95 -5.99 5.17
CA LEU A 599 3.96 -6.31 4.15
C LEU A 599 5.30 -6.72 4.76
N ARG A 600 5.66 -6.19 5.93
CA ARG A 600 6.87 -6.62 6.67
C ARG A 600 6.76 -8.07 7.14
N TYR A 601 5.60 -8.48 7.65
CA TYR A 601 5.36 -9.89 8.00
C TYR A 601 5.41 -10.78 6.76
N ILE A 602 4.87 -10.33 5.63
CA ILE A 602 4.88 -11.10 4.39
C ILE A 602 6.30 -11.35 3.91
N TRP A 603 7.19 -10.34 3.95
CA TRP A 603 8.60 -10.53 3.60
C TRP A 603 9.34 -11.46 4.55
N ALA A 604 9.13 -11.31 5.86
CA ALA A 604 9.74 -12.22 6.84
C ALA A 604 9.26 -13.66 6.62
N THR A 605 7.95 -13.86 6.45
CA THR A 605 7.36 -15.18 6.20
C THR A 605 7.84 -15.77 4.88
N TRP A 606 7.91 -14.96 3.81
CA TRP A 606 8.47 -15.37 2.51
C TRP A 606 9.91 -15.88 2.64
N ALA A 607 10.75 -15.20 3.42
CA ALA A 607 12.15 -15.61 3.60
C ALA A 607 12.28 -17.01 4.20
N PHE A 608 11.45 -17.34 5.19
CA PHE A 608 11.44 -18.69 5.78
C PHE A 608 10.78 -19.72 4.87
N GLN A 609 9.70 -19.36 4.18
CA GLN A 609 9.04 -20.23 3.20
C GLN A 609 9.96 -20.59 2.02
N GLN A 610 10.92 -19.73 1.69
CA GLN A 610 11.95 -19.97 0.67
C GLN A 610 13.24 -20.57 1.23
N GLN A 611 13.27 -20.89 2.53
CA GLN A 611 14.42 -21.49 3.20
C GLN A 611 15.74 -20.72 2.95
N LEU A 612 15.68 -19.38 3.00
CA LEU A 612 16.88 -18.55 2.84
C LEU A 612 17.95 -18.91 3.87
N SER A 613 19.22 -18.83 3.48
CA SER A 613 20.35 -19.06 4.37
C SER A 613 20.39 -18.05 5.53
N ASP A 614 21.07 -18.38 6.62
CA ASP A 614 21.21 -17.47 7.77
C ASP A 614 21.80 -16.11 7.35
N ARG A 615 22.78 -16.10 6.44
CA ARG A 615 23.36 -14.87 5.88
C ARG A 615 22.33 -14.03 5.12
N GLU A 616 21.44 -14.65 4.36
CA GLU A 616 20.37 -13.96 3.64
C GLU A 616 19.29 -13.44 4.59
N ILE A 617 18.97 -14.19 5.66
CA ILE A 617 18.05 -13.75 6.71
C ILE A 617 18.64 -12.56 7.48
N GLU A 618 19.95 -12.58 7.77
CA GLU A 618 20.68 -11.45 8.35
C GLU A 618 20.63 -10.23 7.45
N ALA A 619 20.91 -10.40 6.15
CA ALA A 619 20.81 -9.32 5.17
C ALA A 619 19.39 -8.74 5.06
N LEU A 620 18.37 -9.61 5.10
CA LEU A 620 16.97 -9.19 5.12
C LEU A 620 16.62 -8.41 6.39
N ALA A 621 17.02 -8.91 7.56
CA ALA A 621 16.82 -8.23 8.83
C ALA A 621 17.48 -6.86 8.83
N PHE A 622 18.73 -6.78 8.35
CA PHE A 622 19.45 -5.53 8.14
C PHE A 622 18.67 -4.60 7.21
N ALA A 623 18.26 -5.05 6.03
CA ALA A 623 17.50 -4.26 5.06
C ALA A 623 16.21 -3.69 5.68
N MET A 624 15.48 -4.49 6.44
CA MET A 624 14.25 -4.10 7.13
C MET A 624 14.48 -3.25 8.39
N GLY A 625 15.72 -3.07 8.85
CA GLY A 625 16.06 -2.31 10.06
C GLY A 625 15.71 -3.03 11.36
N HIS A 626 15.96 -4.34 11.40
CA HIS A 626 15.68 -5.23 12.52
C HIS A 626 16.87 -6.13 12.84
N THR A 627 16.83 -6.77 14.02
CA THR A 627 17.69 -7.93 14.33
C THR A 627 17.04 -9.22 13.81
N VAL A 628 17.83 -10.27 13.57
CA VAL A 628 17.30 -11.61 13.20
C VAL A 628 16.32 -12.13 14.24
N GLN A 629 16.64 -11.96 15.53
CA GLN A 629 15.74 -12.32 16.63
C GLN A 629 14.40 -11.58 16.53
N THR A 630 14.43 -10.29 16.18
CA THR A 630 13.21 -9.50 15.97
C THR A 630 12.40 -10.03 14.78
N LEU A 631 13.08 -10.40 13.69
CA LEU A 631 12.44 -10.94 12.49
C LEU A 631 11.74 -12.28 12.78
N ARG A 632 12.43 -13.22 13.46
CA ARG A 632 11.87 -14.52 13.91
C ARG A 632 10.74 -14.37 14.92
N THR A 633 10.90 -13.51 15.93
CA THR A 633 9.93 -13.42 17.05
C THR A 633 8.71 -12.58 16.70
N MET A 634 8.88 -11.50 15.93
CA MET A 634 7.82 -10.53 15.69
C MET A 634 7.17 -10.60 14.32
N TYR A 635 7.83 -11.15 13.29
CA TYR A 635 7.35 -11.03 11.90
C TYR A 635 7.15 -12.34 11.15
N GLU A 636 7.77 -13.43 11.60
CA GLU A 636 7.53 -14.76 11.06
C GLU A 636 6.09 -15.23 11.38
N LYS A 637 5.35 -15.63 10.34
CA LYS A 637 3.99 -16.20 10.48
C LYS A 637 3.85 -17.58 9.85
N CYS A 638 4.96 -18.28 9.58
CA CYS A 638 4.88 -19.67 9.14
C CYS A 638 4.06 -20.48 10.15
N THR A 639 3.04 -21.16 9.64
CA THR A 639 2.26 -22.14 10.40
C THR A 639 3.16 -23.26 10.90
N ALA A 640 2.71 -23.99 11.93
CA ALA A 640 3.46 -25.15 12.42
C ALA A 640 3.77 -26.13 11.27
N ASN A 641 2.78 -26.45 10.42
CA ASN A 641 2.95 -27.33 9.27
C ASN A 641 3.96 -26.80 8.25
N GLU A 642 4.01 -25.49 7.96
CA GLU A 642 5.03 -24.94 7.06
C GLU A 642 6.44 -25.00 7.64
N LYS A 643 6.58 -24.88 8.97
CA LYS A 643 7.86 -25.07 9.65
C LYS A 643 8.29 -26.53 9.62
N TYR A 644 7.34 -27.45 9.83
CA TYR A 644 7.57 -28.88 9.71
C TYR A 644 7.90 -29.29 8.28
N ARG A 645 7.25 -28.71 7.28
CA ARG A 645 7.48 -29.04 5.87
C ARG A 645 8.95 -28.87 5.46
N ALA A 646 9.63 -27.84 5.96
CA ALA A 646 11.05 -27.65 5.66
C ALA A 646 11.94 -28.77 6.23
N ILE A 647 11.60 -29.33 7.39
CA ILE A 647 12.33 -30.49 7.93
C ILE A 647 11.87 -31.78 7.26
N ASP A 648 10.59 -31.93 6.92
CA ASP A 648 10.06 -33.11 6.22
C ASP A 648 10.66 -33.20 4.81
N GLU A 649 10.72 -32.11 4.05
CA GLU A 649 11.38 -32.04 2.74
C GLU A 649 12.87 -32.37 2.85
N LYS A 650 13.55 -31.93 3.93
CA LYS A 650 14.96 -32.25 4.16
C LYS A 650 15.17 -33.69 4.62
N ILE A 651 14.26 -34.23 5.42
CA ILE A 651 14.23 -35.64 5.82
C ILE A 651 13.99 -36.52 4.60
N GLU A 652 13.02 -36.17 3.75
CA GLU A 652 12.77 -36.81 2.47
C GLU A 652 13.99 -36.72 1.57
N GLU A 653 14.60 -35.55 1.39
CA GLU A 653 15.82 -35.39 0.60
C GLU A 653 16.94 -36.27 1.11
N LEU A 654 17.22 -36.29 2.43
CA LEU A 654 18.29 -37.07 3.02
C LEU A 654 18.01 -38.59 2.98
N LEU A 655 16.80 -39.01 3.36
CA LEU A 655 16.42 -40.42 3.42
C LEU A 655 16.20 -41.02 2.01
N LEU A 656 15.58 -40.28 1.08
CA LEU A 656 15.45 -40.72 -0.31
C LEU A 656 16.77 -40.65 -1.07
N GLN A 657 17.65 -39.67 -0.81
CA GLN A 657 18.98 -39.69 -1.44
C GLN A 657 19.87 -40.80 -0.90
N ASP A 658 19.76 -41.16 0.38
CA ASP A 658 20.47 -42.32 0.93
C ASP A 658 19.89 -43.63 0.38
N LEU A 659 18.55 -43.79 0.29
CA LEU A 659 17.93 -44.93 -0.38
C LEU A 659 18.26 -45.01 -1.88
N LEU A 660 18.32 -43.88 -2.58
CA LEU A 660 18.72 -43.80 -3.99
C LEU A 660 20.22 -44.02 -4.16
N ARG A 661 21.08 -43.63 -3.21
CA ARG A 661 22.51 -43.94 -3.20
C ARG A 661 22.75 -45.42 -2.91
N GLU A 662 22.04 -46.01 -1.97
CA GLU A 662 22.08 -47.45 -1.69
C GLU A 662 21.56 -48.25 -2.89
N ALA A 663 20.48 -47.80 -3.53
CA ALA A 663 19.97 -48.39 -4.76
C ALA A 663 20.95 -48.22 -5.94
N SER A 664 21.61 -47.06 -6.08
CA SER A 664 22.59 -46.78 -7.14
C SER A 664 23.92 -47.52 -6.94
N GLN A 665 24.33 -47.75 -5.69
CA GLN A 665 25.47 -48.60 -5.36
C GLN A 665 25.14 -50.09 -5.56
N ALA A 666 23.88 -50.49 -5.39
CA ALA A 666 23.41 -51.84 -5.73
C ALA A 666 23.16 -52.05 -7.24
N THR A 667 22.96 -51.00 -8.04
CA THR A 667 22.67 -51.09 -9.49
C THR A 667 23.84 -50.73 -10.41
N GLN A 668 25.03 -50.41 -9.89
CA GLN A 668 26.27 -50.60 -10.66
C GLN A 668 26.65 -52.08 -10.70
N GLY A 669 25.74 -52.90 -11.21
CA GLY A 669 26.00 -54.25 -11.67
C GLY A 669 27.02 -54.18 -12.78
N ASN A 670 28.23 -54.65 -12.48
CA ASN A 670 29.32 -54.81 -13.41
C ASN A 670 28.84 -55.75 -14.53
N LEU A 671 28.40 -55.19 -15.66
CA LEU A 671 27.88 -55.92 -16.82
C LEU A 671 28.76 -57.13 -17.23
N PRO A 672 30.11 -57.07 -17.14
CA PRO A 672 30.97 -58.23 -17.34
C PRO A 672 30.74 -59.37 -16.35
N LEU A 673 30.45 -59.06 -15.08
CA LEU A 673 30.20 -60.05 -14.03
C LEU A 673 28.83 -60.72 -14.21
N LEU A 674 27.81 -59.96 -14.62
CA LEU A 674 26.49 -60.50 -14.96
C LEU A 674 26.55 -61.42 -16.20
N ILE A 675 27.37 -61.06 -17.20
CA ILE A 675 27.63 -61.92 -18.36
C ILE A 675 28.37 -63.20 -17.94
N GLN A 676 29.32 -63.10 -17.03
CA GLN A 676 30.09 -64.24 -16.53
C GLN A 676 29.24 -65.21 -15.71
N VAL A 677 28.33 -64.67 -14.87
CA VAL A 677 27.35 -65.47 -14.11
C VAL A 677 26.33 -66.11 -15.07
N ALA A 678 25.84 -65.37 -16.06
CA ALA A 678 24.93 -65.93 -17.07
C ALA A 678 25.56 -67.08 -17.88
N GLN A 679 26.87 -67.03 -18.15
CA GLN A 679 27.62 -68.09 -18.83
C GLN A 679 27.84 -69.35 -17.97
N GLN A 680 27.69 -69.25 -16.65
CA GLN A 680 27.84 -70.37 -15.72
C GLN A 680 26.51 -71.10 -15.42
N LEU A 681 25.38 -70.55 -15.88
CA LEU A 681 24.07 -71.16 -15.75
C LEU A 681 23.93 -72.41 -16.65
N SER A 682 23.10 -73.36 -16.23
CA SER A 682 22.77 -74.51 -17.06
C SER A 682 21.96 -74.10 -18.30
N PRO A 683 21.92 -74.93 -19.37
CA PRO A 683 21.20 -74.59 -20.60
C PRO A 683 19.71 -74.28 -20.40
N GLU A 684 19.06 -74.94 -19.44
CA GLU A 684 17.65 -74.71 -19.09
C GLU A 684 17.44 -73.36 -18.37
N GLU A 685 18.35 -72.98 -17.47
CA GLU A 685 18.32 -71.70 -16.76
C GLU A 685 18.64 -70.52 -17.68
N GLN A 686 19.56 -70.70 -18.64
CA GLN A 686 19.85 -69.69 -19.66
C GLN A 686 18.63 -69.41 -20.55
N GLN A 687 17.88 -70.45 -20.93
CA GLN A 687 16.64 -70.27 -21.71
C GLN A 687 15.56 -69.52 -20.92
N GLN A 688 15.42 -69.79 -19.62
CA GLN A 688 14.48 -69.06 -18.76
C GLN A 688 14.89 -67.58 -18.59
N LEU A 689 16.18 -67.30 -18.43
CA LEU A 689 16.70 -65.93 -18.34
C LEU A 689 16.46 -65.15 -19.65
N VAL A 690 16.68 -65.78 -20.81
CA VAL A 690 16.42 -65.16 -22.12
C VAL A 690 14.92 -64.93 -22.36
N ALA A 691 14.06 -65.82 -21.89
CA ALA A 691 12.61 -65.63 -21.96
C ALA A 691 12.13 -64.47 -21.08
N ALA A 692 12.70 -64.31 -19.87
CA ALA A 692 12.35 -63.23 -18.95
C ALA A 692 12.84 -61.84 -19.42
N LEU A 693 13.95 -61.77 -20.17
CA LEU A 693 14.49 -60.52 -20.72
C LEU A 693 13.83 -60.07 -22.03
N ARG A 694 12.94 -60.88 -22.62
CA ARG A 694 12.19 -60.55 -23.85
C ARG A 694 10.77 -60.03 -23.60
N LEU A 695 10.29 -60.08 -22.36
CA LEU A 695 9.10 -59.35 -21.88
C LEU A 695 9.51 -57.95 -21.45
#